data_AF-A0A7X1QYX6-F1
#
_entry.id   AF-A0A7X1QYX6-F1
#
_cell.length_a   1.000
_cell.length_b   1.000
_cell.length_c   1.000
_cell.angle_alpha   90.00
_cell.angle_beta   90.00
_cell.angle_gamma   90.00
#
_symmetry.space_group_name_H-M   'P 1'
#
loop_
_entity.id
_entity.type
_entity.pdbx_description
1 polymer ?
#
loop_
_entity_poly.entity_id
_entity_poly.type
_entity_poly.pdbx_seq_one_letter_code
_entity_poly.pdbx_strand_id
1 'polypeptide(L)'
;MWIGDSVGIVRDQIGIAFETRIHKLIIDKLDDNRSVVELGDYQTLQAKDRSTRQQAIKDAVSGFSEGLIEEAIANEVDRRNKEFDEKIRVNKLEFDNELQRAKERAEEVKRQISSEIDKKFQSFDNAAINEAKRRAEEALRNAGASTLLAQEAKRISERAREDITNLQASSQNALSQIESFKNQYGTKLNEVKNTADGLFTKMGAVETYISKDGQRQEELKRYARTESASQASAIREQISRDYVGKSTYQEDVRGLERRFSEVSTQTNNDIATKIAQYKQTVDGQFASITSQIAGKANQTDFQRVRETSQLYERIIGSNENDISNKVARMALTNQLFQVEVAKSLGSDNNLIVRSKSMDRHTLVNEGNTKRVFVNNGIFTIRCTGNPNYTFAGFTLPLYIDKLARGETYTLNFKYRIMGRLDHNFTVVAKNHQANEGILSSNIATSSTAVSSSWQEFNETYTISKDFEFGDNRLYPLYIYLAKNGWVEIKEIMLVRASQTNGYKASQFDDMSEAVRTVQSQLAGSWAVQNINSAGDIISGINLGADGRNRFIGKTFHITGETLIDNAVIKSAMVDKLKTANFEAGSVTTTILDAEAVTADKLRVDQALFNKLVANEAYLSMLFAKQAFINRVRSISIDASQIKTGTLSGDRIYGGTISGTTLTGHTRINLGEYGSFDTVNGGLQINVPRAVNSKDGLGVQFIGSSGRGENVPYGLFVYKDDDITRGDTARDTDEFIMTVQGYINTKGIGWLKTGKGKVGSVTTGTLGFWQSTVALDYAPNDIYYTYNGTAYGLWAIIKQSFSDSRLKENIVDCKHKALDYIQQFQFKEYDWKKQEDRPQQAHTKIGLIAQEVQAVDPTLVYENGDTLNLDNLRLTTMALKAIQELNQRLEKLEEIA
;
A
#
# COMPACT_ATOMS: atom_id res chain seq x y z
N MET A 1 88.00 -43.59 44.96
CA MET A 1 86.84 -44.47 45.23
C MET A 1 85.70 -43.60 45.71
N TRP A 2 84.67 -43.44 44.90
CA TRP A 2 83.46 -42.68 45.20
C TRP A 2 82.29 -43.64 45.45
N ILE A 3 81.27 -43.18 46.18
CA ILE A 3 80.04 -43.97 46.39
C ILE A 3 79.46 -44.32 45.00
N GLY A 4 79.25 -45.62 44.76
CA GLY A 4 78.76 -46.14 43.47
C GLY A 4 79.82 -46.68 42.50
N ASP A 5 81.12 -46.48 42.75
CA ASP A 5 82.19 -47.12 41.96
C ASP A 5 82.17 -48.65 42.15
N SER A 6 82.44 -49.38 41.07
CA SER A 6 82.61 -50.84 41.08
C SER A 6 84.02 -51.21 41.57
N VAL A 7 84.09 -52.16 42.50
CA VAL A 7 85.33 -52.74 43.02
C VAL A 7 85.27 -54.26 42.91
N GLY A 8 86.32 -54.84 42.33
CA GLY A 8 86.47 -56.30 42.21
C GLY A 8 87.11 -56.87 43.47
N ILE A 9 86.43 -57.81 44.13
CA ILE A 9 87.02 -58.59 45.22
C ILE A 9 87.49 -59.91 44.62
N VAL A 10 88.81 -60.12 44.67
CA VAL A 10 89.44 -61.35 44.16
C VAL A 10 89.95 -62.15 45.37
N ARG A 11 89.54 -63.41 45.46
CA ARG A 11 90.04 -64.34 46.48
C ARG A 11 90.83 -65.45 45.81
N ASP A 12 92.14 -65.24 45.66
CA ASP A 12 93.04 -66.08 44.86
C ASP A 12 93.05 -67.56 45.28
N GLN A 13 92.80 -67.87 46.55
CA GLN A 13 92.84 -69.24 47.09
C GLN A 13 91.74 -70.18 46.56
N ILE A 14 90.65 -69.64 45.99
CA ILE A 14 89.54 -70.44 45.45
C ILE A 14 89.13 -70.01 44.03
N GLY A 15 89.90 -69.12 43.40
CA GLY A 15 89.70 -68.75 41.99
C GLY A 15 88.38 -68.04 41.69
N ILE A 16 87.83 -67.29 42.65
CA ILE A 16 86.58 -66.53 42.47
C ILE A 16 86.87 -65.03 42.55
N ALA A 17 86.40 -64.31 41.54
CA ALA A 17 86.32 -62.85 41.53
C ALA A 17 84.85 -62.43 41.35
N PHE A 18 84.38 -61.49 42.17
CA PHE A 18 83.07 -60.86 41.97
C PHE A 18 83.15 -59.35 42.18
N GLU A 19 82.30 -58.64 41.44
CA GLU A 19 82.23 -57.19 41.45
C GLU A 19 81.18 -56.73 42.47
N THR A 20 81.55 -55.82 43.37
CA THR A 20 80.62 -55.18 44.32
C THR A 20 80.76 -53.66 44.23
N ARG A 21 79.79 -52.91 44.75
CA ARG A 21 79.80 -51.44 44.71
C ARG A 21 79.90 -50.84 46.11
N ILE A 22 80.60 -49.72 46.19
CA ILE A 22 80.78 -48.98 47.44
C ILE A 22 79.45 -48.37 47.87
N HIS A 23 78.88 -48.86 48.97
CA HIS A 23 77.58 -48.45 49.50
C HIS A 23 77.70 -47.22 50.41
N LYS A 24 78.75 -47.17 51.21
CA LYS A 24 79.01 -46.04 52.12
C LYS A 24 80.50 -45.86 52.31
N LEU A 25 80.93 -44.61 52.31
CA LEU A 25 82.31 -44.21 52.52
C LEU A 25 82.33 -43.16 53.63
N ILE A 26 82.90 -43.51 54.78
CA ILE A 26 83.13 -42.56 55.87
C ILE A 26 84.61 -42.22 55.86
N ILE A 27 84.94 -40.99 55.48
CA ILE A 27 86.30 -40.50 55.41
C ILE A 27 86.57 -39.67 56.67
N ASP A 28 87.47 -40.14 57.53
CA ASP A 28 88.02 -39.33 58.63
C ASP A 28 89.17 -38.48 58.07
N LYS A 29 88.99 -37.15 58.05
CA LYS A 29 89.93 -36.22 57.40
C LYS A 29 91.20 -35.96 58.23
N LEU A 30 91.31 -36.53 59.43
CA LEU A 30 92.45 -36.32 60.33
C LEU A 30 93.31 -37.58 60.53
N ASP A 31 92.86 -38.77 60.11
CA ASP A 31 93.61 -40.02 60.13
C ASP A 31 93.06 -41.01 59.07
N ASP A 32 93.78 -41.16 57.96
CA ASP A 32 93.33 -41.97 56.82
C ASP A 32 93.12 -43.45 57.16
N ASN A 33 93.80 -43.97 58.20
CA ASN A 33 93.68 -45.38 58.62
C ASN A 33 92.38 -45.69 59.37
N ARG A 34 91.58 -44.68 59.73
CA ARG A 34 90.25 -44.87 60.37
C ARG A 34 89.08 -44.71 59.40
N SER A 35 89.36 -44.41 58.13
CA SER A 35 88.31 -44.32 57.11
C SER A 35 87.74 -45.72 56.82
N VAL A 36 86.42 -45.87 56.91
CA VAL A 36 85.72 -47.16 56.75
C VAL A 36 84.92 -47.17 55.46
N VAL A 37 85.05 -48.26 54.69
CA VAL A 37 84.29 -48.53 53.46
C VAL A 37 83.32 -49.68 53.72
N GLU A 38 82.01 -49.42 53.63
CA GLU A 38 80.99 -50.47 53.66
C GLU A 38 80.55 -50.80 52.22
N LEU A 39 80.59 -52.08 51.89
CA LEU A 39 80.18 -52.62 50.59
C LEU A 39 78.78 -53.21 50.74
N GLY A 40 77.86 -52.80 49.86
CA GLY A 40 76.45 -53.20 49.93
C GLY A 40 76.11 -54.27 48.90
N ASP A 41 75.16 -55.13 49.24
CA ASP A 41 74.61 -56.16 48.36
C ASP A 41 73.56 -55.59 47.39
N TYR A 42 73.51 -56.12 46.17
CA TYR A 42 72.73 -55.60 45.03
C TYR A 42 71.22 -55.49 45.31
N GLN A 43 70.69 -56.23 46.30
CA GLN A 43 69.25 -56.21 46.63
C GLN A 43 68.81 -54.97 47.43
N THR A 44 69.65 -54.39 48.28
CA THR A 44 69.28 -53.21 49.08
C THR A 44 69.23 -51.92 48.24
N LEU A 45 70.01 -51.85 47.14
CA LEU A 45 69.97 -50.75 46.18
C LEU A 45 68.73 -50.80 45.25
N GLN A 46 68.24 -51.98 44.86
CA GLN A 46 66.99 -52.07 44.07
C GLN A 46 65.75 -51.61 44.85
N ALA A 47 65.72 -51.78 46.18
CA ALA A 47 64.59 -51.36 47.00
C ALA A 47 64.50 -49.83 47.12
N LYS A 48 65.64 -49.14 47.29
CA LYS A 48 65.68 -47.67 47.35
C LYS A 48 65.38 -47.06 45.98
N ASP A 49 65.95 -47.62 44.92
CA ASP A 49 65.74 -47.18 43.54
C ASP A 49 64.32 -47.47 43.02
N ARG A 50 63.64 -48.52 43.54
CA ARG A 50 62.19 -48.71 43.34
C ARG A 50 61.37 -47.60 43.98
N SER A 51 61.72 -47.13 45.18
CA SER A 51 60.97 -46.07 45.85
C SER A 51 61.14 -44.72 45.14
N THR A 52 62.35 -44.39 44.67
CA THR A 52 62.61 -43.17 43.89
C THR A 52 61.98 -43.23 42.51
N ARG A 53 61.99 -44.39 41.84
CA ARG A 53 61.26 -44.56 40.56
C ARG A 53 59.74 -44.56 40.75
N GLN A 54 59.21 -45.12 41.84
CA GLN A 54 57.78 -45.02 42.15
C GLN A 54 57.37 -43.58 42.45
N GLN A 55 58.21 -42.81 43.15
CA GLN A 55 57.95 -41.38 43.39
C GLN A 55 58.09 -40.55 42.11
N ALA A 56 59.10 -40.79 41.27
CA ALA A 56 59.25 -40.11 39.98
C ALA A 56 58.14 -40.47 38.96
N ILE A 57 57.65 -41.72 38.97
CA ILE A 57 56.48 -42.13 38.19
C ILE A 57 55.21 -41.47 38.78
N LYS A 58 55.07 -41.37 40.11
CA LYS A 58 53.95 -40.68 40.74
C LYS A 58 53.96 -39.19 40.43
N ASP A 59 55.12 -38.55 40.40
CA ASP A 59 55.30 -37.14 40.06
C ASP A 59 55.04 -36.90 38.56
N ALA A 60 55.54 -37.76 37.66
CA ALA A 60 55.28 -37.70 36.21
C ALA A 60 53.82 -38.01 35.84
N VAL A 61 53.16 -38.92 36.56
CA VAL A 61 51.72 -39.20 36.41
C VAL A 61 50.87 -38.10 37.06
N SER A 62 51.35 -37.44 38.11
CA SER A 62 50.68 -36.27 38.73
C SER A 62 50.84 -34.96 37.94
N GLY A 63 51.84 -34.87 37.05
CA GLY A 63 51.98 -33.79 36.08
C GLY A 63 50.82 -33.75 35.07
N PHE A 64 50.11 -34.87 34.91
CA PHE A 64 48.80 -34.96 34.23
C PHE A 64 47.66 -34.87 35.26
N SER A 65 47.65 -33.83 36.10
CA SER A 65 46.50 -33.61 36.98
C SER A 65 45.29 -33.18 36.16
N GLU A 66 44.11 -33.70 36.50
CA GLU A 66 42.82 -33.37 35.89
C GLU A 66 42.59 -31.85 35.81
N GLY A 67 43.08 -31.10 36.81
CA GLY A 67 43.02 -29.64 36.86
C GLY A 67 43.83 -28.90 35.80
N LEU A 68 45.03 -29.39 35.42
CA LEU A 68 45.84 -28.76 34.36
C LEU A 68 45.26 -29.03 32.96
N ILE A 69 44.62 -30.19 32.76
CA ILE A 69 43.88 -30.50 31.53
C ILE A 69 42.59 -29.68 31.47
N GLU A 70 41.85 -29.54 32.57
CA GLU A 70 40.67 -28.67 32.63
C GLU A 70 41.04 -27.20 32.39
N GLU A 71 42.17 -26.72 32.92
CA GLU A 71 42.65 -25.35 32.69
C GLU A 71 43.11 -25.13 31.24
N ALA A 72 43.81 -26.11 30.62
CA ALA A 72 44.18 -26.05 29.22
C ALA A 72 42.96 -26.09 28.27
N ILE A 73 41.96 -26.93 28.56
CA ILE A 73 40.69 -26.98 27.82
C ILE A 73 39.90 -25.69 28.03
N ALA A 74 39.83 -25.16 29.25
CA ALA A 74 39.15 -23.90 29.55
C ALA A 74 39.80 -22.74 28.80
N ASN A 75 41.13 -22.64 28.81
CA ASN A 75 41.87 -21.60 28.08
C ASN A 75 41.68 -21.71 26.57
N GLU A 76 41.66 -22.92 26.00
CA GLU A 76 41.44 -23.11 24.57
C GLU A 76 39.99 -22.84 24.16
N VAL A 77 39.00 -23.21 24.98
CA VAL A 77 37.60 -22.85 24.79
C VAL A 77 37.40 -21.34 24.86
N ASP A 78 38.03 -20.67 25.83
CA ASP A 78 37.92 -19.22 25.99
C ASP A 78 38.59 -18.46 24.83
N ARG A 79 39.71 -18.98 24.33
CA ARG A 79 40.38 -18.48 23.11
C ARG A 79 39.50 -18.64 21.88
N ARG A 80 38.84 -19.79 21.70
CA ARG A 80 37.94 -20.07 20.58
C ARG A 80 36.64 -19.26 20.66
N ASN A 81 36.13 -19.02 21.86
CA ASN A 81 34.98 -18.12 22.08
C ASN A 81 35.33 -16.70 21.67
N LYS A 82 36.50 -16.17 22.07
CA LYS A 82 36.97 -14.84 21.63
C LYS A 82 37.15 -14.74 20.12
N GLU A 83 37.68 -15.78 19.46
CA GLU A 83 37.75 -15.84 17.99
C GLU A 83 36.36 -15.86 17.32
N PHE A 84 35.39 -16.53 17.95
CA PHE A 84 34.03 -16.64 17.44
C PHE A 84 33.25 -15.33 17.63
N ASP A 85 33.38 -14.68 18.79
CA ASP A 85 32.79 -13.38 19.08
C ASP A 85 33.31 -12.30 18.12
N GLU A 86 34.61 -12.32 17.81
CA GLU A 86 35.19 -11.40 16.83
C GLU A 86 34.66 -11.66 15.41
N LYS A 87 34.44 -12.93 15.02
CA LYS A 87 33.77 -13.25 13.76
C LYS A 87 32.32 -12.78 13.72
N ILE A 88 31.58 -12.89 14.82
CA ILE A 88 30.21 -12.34 14.92
C ILE A 88 30.25 -10.83 14.76
N ARG A 89 31.20 -10.15 15.41
CA ARG A 89 31.36 -8.69 15.32
C ARG A 89 31.64 -8.24 13.89
N VAL A 90 32.56 -8.92 13.19
CA VAL A 90 32.89 -8.63 11.79
C VAL A 90 31.70 -8.87 10.87
N ASN A 91 31.00 -10.00 11.01
CA ASN A 91 29.82 -10.30 10.18
C ASN A 91 28.67 -9.31 10.44
N LYS A 92 28.50 -8.85 11.69
CA LYS A 92 27.51 -7.83 12.04
C LYS A 92 27.85 -6.47 11.42
N LEU A 93 29.13 -6.09 11.45
CA LEU A 93 29.61 -4.88 10.79
C LEU A 93 29.46 -4.95 9.27
N GLU A 94 29.71 -6.11 8.67
CA GLU A 94 29.53 -6.35 7.24
C GLU A 94 28.05 -6.26 6.85
N PHE A 95 27.15 -6.85 7.66
CA PHE A 95 25.71 -6.73 7.50
C PHE A 95 25.22 -5.29 7.63
N ASP A 96 25.67 -4.55 8.64
CA ASP A 96 25.28 -3.13 8.83
C ASP A 96 25.76 -2.26 7.67
N ASN A 97 26.95 -2.54 7.14
CA ASN A 97 27.48 -1.86 5.94
C ASN A 97 26.68 -2.20 4.68
N GLU A 98 26.29 -3.46 4.48
CA GLU A 98 25.43 -3.84 3.35
C GLU A 98 24.03 -3.24 3.47
N LEU A 99 23.46 -3.21 4.68
CA LEU A 99 22.17 -2.58 4.96
C LEU A 99 22.22 -1.07 4.67
N GLN A 100 23.31 -0.40 5.05
CA GLN A 100 23.53 1.01 4.76
C GLN A 100 23.64 1.27 3.25
N ARG A 101 24.41 0.45 2.52
CA ARG A 101 24.48 0.52 1.05
C ARG A 101 23.13 0.28 0.39
N ALA A 102 22.31 -0.62 0.93
CA ALA A 102 20.96 -0.87 0.43
C ALA A 102 20.04 0.34 0.66
N LYS A 103 20.13 1.00 1.82
CA LYS A 103 19.41 2.26 2.10
C LYS A 103 19.85 3.40 1.17
N GLU A 104 21.15 3.55 0.95
CA GLU A 104 21.69 4.56 0.03
C GLU A 104 21.23 4.33 -1.42
N ARG A 105 21.20 3.07 -1.88
CA ARG A 105 20.62 2.73 -3.19
C ARG A 105 19.12 3.01 -3.25
N ALA A 106 18.38 2.80 -2.17
CA ALA A 106 16.95 3.11 -2.11
C ALA A 106 16.68 4.62 -2.17
N GLU A 107 17.47 5.44 -1.48
CA GLU A 107 17.37 6.91 -1.56
C GLU A 107 17.83 7.45 -2.93
N GLU A 108 18.83 6.83 -3.56
CA GLU A 108 19.24 7.13 -4.95
C GLU A 108 18.09 6.85 -5.94
N VAL A 109 17.46 5.68 -5.83
CA VAL A 109 16.29 5.31 -6.66
C VAL A 109 15.12 6.26 -6.42
N LYS A 110 14.87 6.65 -5.16
CA LYS A 110 13.84 7.65 -4.82
C LYS A 110 14.15 9.02 -5.45
N ARG A 111 15.40 9.48 -5.41
CA ARG A 111 15.83 10.72 -6.09
C ARG A 111 15.65 10.65 -7.61
N GLN A 112 16.02 9.53 -8.22
CA GLN A 112 15.82 9.30 -9.65
C GLN A 112 14.33 9.34 -10.02
N ILE A 113 13.48 8.65 -9.25
CA ILE A 113 12.02 8.68 -9.46
C ILE A 113 11.47 10.10 -9.31
N SER A 114 11.88 10.85 -8.28
CA SER A 114 11.45 12.25 -8.11
C SER A 114 11.88 13.12 -9.28
N SER A 115 13.13 13.01 -9.73
CA SER A 115 13.64 13.78 -10.87
C SER A 115 12.93 13.42 -12.18
N GLU A 116 12.57 12.16 -12.39
CA GLU A 116 11.85 11.71 -13.59
C GLU A 116 10.40 12.19 -13.58
N ILE A 117 9.76 12.21 -12.40
CA ILE A 117 8.42 12.79 -12.19
C ILE A 117 8.45 14.28 -12.47
N ASP A 118 9.43 15.01 -11.94
CA ASP A 118 9.55 16.46 -12.15
C ASP A 118 9.81 16.81 -13.61
N LYS A 119 10.67 16.06 -14.31
CA LYS A 119 10.87 16.20 -15.77
C LYS A 119 9.59 15.93 -16.55
N LYS A 120 8.82 14.90 -16.18
CA LYS A 120 7.54 14.60 -16.83
C LYS A 120 6.48 15.67 -16.55
N PHE A 121 6.43 16.22 -15.34
CA PHE A 121 5.56 17.33 -14.98
C PHE A 121 5.90 18.60 -15.77
N GLN A 122 7.19 18.89 -15.95
CA GLN A 122 7.65 20.01 -16.77
C GLN A 122 7.41 19.79 -18.28
N SER A 123 7.34 18.54 -18.73
CA SER A 123 7.01 18.20 -20.14
C SER A 123 5.52 18.23 -20.47
N PHE A 124 4.63 18.42 -19.48
CA PHE A 124 3.23 18.76 -19.75
C PHE A 124 3.18 20.20 -20.26
N ASP A 125 3.31 20.33 -21.58
CA ASP A 125 3.36 21.61 -22.26
C ASP A 125 1.98 22.29 -22.22
N ASN A 126 1.81 23.23 -21.28
CA ASN A 126 0.64 24.10 -21.18
C ASN A 126 0.51 25.07 -22.37
N ALA A 127 1.48 25.08 -23.31
CA ALA A 127 1.42 25.89 -24.53
C ALA A 127 0.17 25.60 -25.38
N ALA A 128 -0.25 24.34 -25.50
CA ALA A 128 -1.44 23.97 -26.28
C ALA A 128 -2.73 24.56 -25.67
N ILE A 129 -2.84 24.57 -24.34
CA ILE A 129 -4.00 25.10 -23.60
C ILE A 129 -4.01 26.64 -23.64
N ASN A 130 -2.84 27.27 -23.51
CA ASN A 130 -2.71 28.73 -23.57
C ASN A 130 -2.95 29.26 -24.99
N GLU A 131 -2.51 28.55 -26.01
CA GLU A 131 -2.76 28.90 -27.42
C GLU A 131 -4.23 28.68 -27.80
N ALA A 132 -4.87 27.61 -27.32
CA ALA A 132 -6.31 27.39 -27.46
C ALA A 132 -7.14 28.51 -26.77
N LYS A 133 -6.72 28.94 -25.58
CA LYS A 133 -7.33 30.06 -24.87
C LYS A 133 -7.17 31.39 -25.61
N ARG A 134 -5.96 31.70 -26.08
CA ARG A 134 -5.64 32.92 -26.84
C ARG A 134 -6.47 33.01 -28.13
N ARG A 135 -6.65 31.89 -28.83
CA ARG A 135 -7.43 31.82 -30.07
C ARG A 135 -8.94 31.85 -29.82
N ALA A 136 -9.41 31.29 -28.72
CA ALA A 136 -10.81 31.44 -28.30
C ALA A 136 -11.14 32.91 -27.95
N GLU A 137 -10.22 33.62 -27.30
CA GLU A 137 -10.34 35.06 -27.01
C GLU A 137 -10.33 35.92 -28.28
N GLU A 138 -9.51 35.59 -29.28
CA GLU A 138 -9.52 36.23 -30.61
C GLU A 138 -10.81 35.95 -31.40
N ALA A 139 -11.34 34.72 -31.32
CA ALA A 139 -12.60 34.35 -31.98
C ALA A 139 -13.83 35.06 -31.38
N LEU A 140 -13.86 35.24 -30.06
CA LEU A 140 -14.90 36.01 -29.37
C LEU A 140 -14.88 37.50 -29.73
N ARG A 141 -13.70 38.08 -30.03
CA ARG A 141 -13.59 39.47 -30.51
C ARG A 141 -14.12 39.69 -31.93
N ASN A 142 -14.06 38.69 -32.79
CA ASN A 142 -14.47 38.79 -34.19
C ASN A 142 -15.96 38.44 -34.43
N ALA A 143 -16.68 37.94 -33.43
CA ALA A 143 -18.07 37.51 -33.53
C ALA A 143 -19.07 38.68 -33.44
N GLY A 144 -18.99 39.63 -34.38
CA GLY A 144 -20.00 40.66 -34.61
C GLY A 144 -20.93 40.29 -35.77
N ALA A 145 -22.23 40.12 -35.48
CA ALA A 145 -23.38 39.98 -36.38
C ALA A 145 -23.69 38.60 -37.02
N SER A 146 -25.01 38.30 -37.09
CA SER A 146 -25.64 36.98 -37.18
C SER A 146 -25.69 36.38 -38.59
N THR A 147 -25.08 35.19 -38.72
CA THR A 147 -25.19 34.09 -39.72
C THR A 147 -23.84 33.37 -39.77
N LEU A 148 -22.75 34.13 -39.67
CA LEU A 148 -21.40 33.64 -39.37
C LEU A 148 -21.31 32.90 -38.02
N LEU A 149 -22.08 33.34 -37.00
CA LEU A 149 -22.11 32.69 -35.68
C LEU A 149 -22.49 31.20 -35.71
N ALA A 150 -23.41 30.77 -36.57
CA ALA A 150 -23.83 29.37 -36.63
C ALA A 150 -22.82 28.48 -37.38
N GLN A 151 -22.22 29.00 -38.46
CA GLN A 151 -21.13 28.32 -39.17
C GLN A 151 -19.85 28.27 -38.32
N GLU A 152 -19.56 29.34 -37.58
CA GLU A 152 -18.42 29.41 -36.67
C GLU A 152 -18.64 28.54 -35.45
N ALA A 153 -19.85 28.50 -34.87
CA ALA A 153 -20.19 27.54 -33.81
C ALA A 153 -20.03 26.09 -34.27
N LYS A 154 -20.41 25.77 -35.51
CA LYS A 154 -20.17 24.43 -36.09
C LYS A 154 -18.68 24.14 -36.25
N ARG A 155 -17.90 25.08 -36.79
CA ARG A 155 -16.43 24.95 -36.90
C ARG A 155 -15.75 24.80 -35.55
N ILE A 156 -16.18 25.56 -34.56
CA ILE A 156 -15.71 25.45 -33.17
C ILE A 156 -16.06 24.07 -32.61
N SER A 157 -17.27 23.55 -32.86
CA SER A 157 -17.66 22.22 -32.39
C SER A 157 -16.87 21.09 -33.05
N GLU A 158 -16.59 21.19 -34.35
CA GLU A 158 -15.80 20.20 -35.10
C GLU A 158 -14.33 20.22 -34.65
N ARG A 159 -13.75 21.41 -34.44
CA ARG A 159 -12.38 21.55 -33.91
C ARG A 159 -12.27 21.14 -32.44
N ALA A 160 -13.24 21.51 -31.61
CA ALA A 160 -13.28 21.06 -30.22
C ALA A 160 -13.34 19.52 -30.14
N ARG A 161 -14.04 18.87 -31.09
CA ARG A 161 -14.06 17.41 -31.18
C ARG A 161 -12.70 16.84 -31.60
N GLU A 162 -11.99 17.48 -32.51
CA GLU A 162 -10.63 17.09 -32.92
C GLU A 162 -9.62 17.26 -31.78
N ASP A 163 -9.66 18.39 -31.08
CA ASP A 163 -8.82 18.67 -29.91
C ASP A 163 -9.09 17.70 -28.76
N ILE A 164 -10.37 17.37 -28.51
CA ILE A 164 -10.75 16.33 -27.54
C ILE A 164 -10.20 14.97 -27.96
N THR A 165 -10.25 14.64 -29.26
CA THR A 165 -9.71 13.37 -29.77
C THR A 165 -8.20 13.30 -29.60
N ASN A 166 -7.48 14.39 -29.87
CA ASN A 166 -6.03 14.48 -29.66
C ASN A 166 -5.65 14.42 -28.18
N LEU A 167 -6.42 15.08 -27.31
CA LEU A 167 -6.29 14.97 -25.85
C LEU A 167 -6.55 13.55 -25.35
N GLN A 168 -7.54 12.87 -25.93
CA GLN A 168 -7.88 11.49 -25.59
C GLN A 168 -6.77 10.53 -25.99
N ALA A 169 -6.22 10.68 -27.20
CA ALA A 169 -5.07 9.91 -27.68
C ALA A 169 -3.79 10.18 -26.84
N SER A 170 -3.52 11.44 -26.50
CA SER A 170 -2.42 11.82 -25.62
C SER A 170 -2.59 11.23 -24.21
N SER A 171 -3.80 11.27 -23.67
CA SER A 171 -4.14 10.68 -22.36
C SER A 171 -4.01 9.16 -22.37
N GLN A 172 -4.39 8.48 -23.46
CA GLN A 172 -4.20 7.04 -23.61
C GLN A 172 -2.73 6.64 -23.73
N ASN A 173 -1.92 7.45 -24.42
CA ASN A 173 -0.46 7.26 -24.45
C ASN A 173 0.17 7.46 -23.06
N ALA A 174 -0.26 8.49 -22.32
CA ALA A 174 0.18 8.72 -20.96
C ALA A 174 -0.20 7.55 -20.03
N LEU A 175 -1.42 7.02 -20.14
CA LEU A 175 -1.88 5.86 -19.39
C LEU A 175 -1.04 4.62 -19.69
N SER A 176 -0.77 4.33 -20.97
CA SER A 176 0.09 3.20 -21.38
C SER A 176 1.51 3.31 -20.83
N GLN A 177 2.08 4.52 -20.84
CA GLN A 177 3.40 4.77 -20.26
C GLN A 177 3.41 4.65 -18.73
N ILE A 178 2.35 5.08 -18.04
CA ILE A 178 2.19 4.90 -16.60
C ILE A 178 2.07 3.41 -16.25
N GLU A 179 1.36 2.64 -17.07
CA GLU A 179 1.20 1.20 -16.88
C GLU A 179 2.52 0.45 -17.09
N SER A 180 3.28 0.81 -18.12
CA SER A 180 4.64 0.29 -18.34
C SER A 180 5.59 0.64 -17.18
N PHE A 181 5.56 1.88 -16.71
CA PHE A 181 6.35 2.33 -15.55
C PHE A 181 5.96 1.56 -14.28
N LYS A 182 4.65 1.40 -14.01
CA LYS A 182 4.12 0.62 -12.89
C LYS A 182 4.62 -0.82 -12.92
N ASN A 183 4.61 -1.45 -14.10
CA ASN A 183 5.09 -2.83 -14.25
C ASN A 183 6.60 -2.93 -14.01
N GLN A 184 7.40 -2.05 -14.61
CA GLN A 184 8.86 -2.07 -14.46
C GLN A 184 9.30 -1.88 -13.00
N TYR A 185 8.70 -0.92 -12.30
CA TYR A 185 9.06 -0.62 -10.91
C TYR A 185 8.39 -1.59 -9.91
N GLY A 186 7.23 -2.16 -10.25
CA GLY A 186 6.63 -3.26 -9.52
C GLY A 186 7.53 -4.49 -9.50
N THR A 187 8.15 -4.84 -10.63
CA THR A 187 9.12 -5.94 -10.71
C THR A 187 10.36 -5.68 -9.86
N LYS A 188 10.95 -4.48 -9.94
CA LYS A 188 12.10 -4.09 -9.09
C LYS A 188 11.77 -4.11 -7.60
N LEU A 189 10.56 -3.68 -7.21
CA LEU A 189 10.10 -3.74 -5.82
C LEU A 189 10.00 -5.19 -5.32
N ASN A 190 9.51 -6.10 -6.18
CA ASN A 190 9.43 -7.53 -5.85
C ASN A 190 10.83 -8.15 -5.71
N GLU A 191 11.81 -7.76 -6.53
CA GLU A 191 13.20 -8.22 -6.39
C GLU A 191 13.84 -7.78 -5.06
N VAL A 192 13.63 -6.53 -4.66
CA VAL A 192 14.09 -6.02 -3.35
C VAL A 192 13.42 -6.76 -2.21
N LYS A 193 12.10 -7.01 -2.31
CA LYS A 193 11.35 -7.77 -1.32
C LYS A 193 11.85 -9.22 -1.19
N ASN A 194 12.04 -9.92 -2.31
CA ASN A 194 12.57 -11.29 -2.32
C ASN A 194 13.99 -11.35 -1.73
N THR A 195 14.81 -10.33 -2.00
CA THR A 195 16.16 -10.21 -1.41
C THR A 195 16.09 -9.99 0.11
N ALA A 196 15.19 -9.12 0.58
CA ALA A 196 14.97 -8.87 2.00
C ALA A 196 14.42 -10.13 2.73
N ASP A 197 13.44 -10.82 2.16
CA ASP A 197 12.88 -12.06 2.70
C ASP A 197 13.95 -13.17 2.77
N GLY A 198 14.84 -13.25 1.76
CA GLY A 198 16.00 -14.14 1.76
C GLY A 198 17.01 -13.81 2.88
N LEU A 199 17.25 -12.52 3.13
CA LEU A 199 18.10 -12.04 4.23
C LEU A 199 17.49 -12.35 5.60
N PHE A 200 16.17 -12.11 5.80
CA PHE A 200 15.48 -12.45 7.05
C PHE A 200 15.49 -13.95 7.33
N THR A 201 15.31 -14.78 6.31
CA THR A 201 15.38 -16.25 6.45
C THR A 201 16.78 -16.70 6.88
N LYS A 202 17.83 -16.13 6.26
CA LYS A 202 19.23 -16.40 6.64
C LYS A 202 19.54 -15.91 8.05
N MET A 203 19.03 -14.74 8.44
CA MET A 203 19.15 -14.24 9.83
C MET A 203 18.47 -15.16 10.84
N GLY A 204 17.27 -15.65 10.55
CA GLY A 204 16.58 -16.61 11.42
C GLY A 204 17.34 -17.93 11.57
N ALA A 205 18.01 -18.39 10.51
CA ALA A 205 18.88 -19.57 10.58
C ALA A 205 20.13 -19.32 11.46
N VAL A 206 20.74 -18.13 11.35
CA VAL A 206 21.88 -17.72 12.20
C VAL A 206 21.45 -17.54 13.66
N GLU A 207 20.29 -16.95 13.92
CA GLU A 207 19.73 -16.78 15.27
C GLU A 207 19.40 -18.14 15.92
N THR A 208 18.86 -19.08 15.14
CA THR A 208 18.65 -20.47 15.58
C THR A 208 19.97 -21.18 15.85
N TYR A 209 21.00 -20.92 15.05
CA TYR A 209 22.33 -21.47 15.28
C TYR A 209 22.92 -20.93 16.58
N ILE A 210 22.89 -19.61 16.80
CA ILE A 210 23.43 -18.94 17.99
C ILE A 210 22.66 -19.34 19.26
N SER A 211 21.33 -19.42 19.22
CA SER A 211 20.53 -19.83 20.40
C SER A 211 20.84 -21.25 20.88
N LYS A 212 21.35 -22.12 20.00
CA LYS A 212 21.81 -23.48 20.33
C LYS A 212 23.28 -23.55 20.73
N ASP A 213 23.99 -22.43 20.80
CA ASP A 213 25.43 -22.43 21.04
C ASP A 213 25.80 -22.91 22.45
N GLY A 214 25.05 -22.50 23.47
CA GLY A 214 25.23 -22.98 24.83
C GLY A 214 25.06 -24.50 24.97
N GLN A 215 24.13 -25.10 24.20
CA GLN A 215 23.95 -26.56 24.17
C GLN A 215 25.11 -27.28 23.49
N ARG A 216 25.59 -26.76 22.35
CA ARG A 216 26.75 -27.33 21.65
C ARG A 216 28.02 -27.22 22.47
N GLN A 217 28.26 -26.10 23.15
CA GLN A 217 29.40 -25.94 24.04
C GLN A 217 29.36 -26.94 25.21
N GLU A 218 28.18 -27.18 25.78
CA GLU A 218 28.01 -28.14 26.88
C GLU A 218 28.16 -29.60 26.41
N GLU A 219 27.66 -29.94 25.22
CA GLU A 219 27.90 -31.25 24.59
C GLU A 219 29.38 -31.50 24.30
N LEU A 220 30.10 -30.49 23.81
CA LEU A 220 31.53 -30.59 23.53
C LEU A 220 32.36 -30.74 24.81
N LYS A 221 32.01 -30.00 25.87
CA LYS A 221 32.62 -30.15 27.20
C LYS A 221 32.33 -31.52 27.81
N ARG A 222 31.09 -32.02 27.71
CA ARG A 222 30.73 -33.38 28.14
C ARG A 222 31.48 -34.44 27.36
N TYR A 223 31.58 -34.30 26.05
CA TYR A 223 32.31 -35.22 25.20
C TYR A 223 33.80 -35.26 25.60
N ALA A 224 34.45 -34.10 25.74
CA ALA A 224 35.85 -34.03 26.17
C ALA A 224 36.08 -34.64 27.57
N ARG A 225 35.16 -34.41 28.52
CA ARG A 225 35.22 -35.04 29.86
C ARG A 225 35.04 -36.56 29.81
N THR A 226 34.09 -37.03 29.02
CA THR A 226 33.77 -38.46 28.89
C THR A 226 34.89 -39.21 28.19
N GLU A 227 35.45 -38.63 27.12
CA GLU A 227 36.58 -39.19 26.39
C GLU A 227 37.83 -39.21 27.28
N SER A 228 38.13 -38.11 27.99
CA SER A 228 39.27 -38.05 28.92
C SER A 228 39.14 -39.06 30.06
N ALA A 229 37.94 -39.20 30.65
CA ALA A 229 37.68 -40.20 31.69
C ALA A 229 37.78 -41.65 31.16
N SER A 230 37.37 -41.87 29.91
CA SER A 230 37.47 -43.17 29.24
C SER A 230 38.93 -43.53 28.95
N GLN A 231 39.73 -42.60 28.45
CA GLN A 231 41.16 -42.82 28.22
C GLN A 231 41.93 -43.00 29.53
N ALA A 232 41.61 -42.22 30.56
CA ALA A 232 42.20 -42.41 31.89
C ALA A 232 41.85 -43.79 32.48
N SER A 233 40.62 -44.28 32.26
CA SER A 233 40.21 -45.63 32.69
C SER A 233 40.92 -46.73 31.90
N ALA A 234 41.08 -46.56 30.59
CA ALA A 234 41.83 -47.50 29.75
C ALA A 234 43.29 -47.62 30.16
N ILE A 235 43.95 -46.49 30.46
CA ILE A 235 45.32 -46.46 30.98
C ILE A 235 45.38 -47.12 32.37
N ARG A 236 44.40 -46.87 33.25
CA ARG A 236 44.34 -47.46 34.60
C ARG A 236 44.15 -48.98 34.54
N GLU A 237 43.34 -49.48 33.61
CA GLU A 237 43.20 -50.91 33.33
C GLU A 237 44.50 -51.53 32.81
N GLN A 238 45.19 -50.84 31.91
CA GLN A 238 46.46 -51.30 31.36
C GLN A 238 47.55 -51.39 32.44
N ILE A 239 47.65 -50.38 33.31
CA ILE A 239 48.56 -50.40 34.46
C ILE A 239 48.21 -51.55 35.43
N SER A 240 46.92 -51.80 35.70
CA SER A 240 46.49 -52.95 36.53
C SER A 240 46.86 -54.28 35.89
N ARG A 241 46.66 -54.44 34.57
CA ARG A 241 47.06 -55.65 33.83
C ARG A 241 48.58 -55.88 33.91
N ASP A 242 49.37 -54.82 33.74
CA ASP A 242 50.83 -54.90 33.82
C ASP A 242 51.33 -55.18 35.25
N TYR A 243 50.65 -54.66 36.28
CA TYR A 243 50.99 -54.94 37.68
C TYR A 243 50.69 -56.39 38.07
N VAL A 244 49.55 -56.93 37.63
CA VAL A 244 49.20 -58.36 37.82
C VAL A 244 50.20 -59.26 37.08
N GLY A 245 50.55 -58.93 35.84
CA GLY A 245 51.57 -59.67 35.08
C GLY A 245 52.95 -59.67 35.75
N LYS A 246 53.36 -58.56 36.37
CA LYS A 246 54.62 -58.45 37.12
C LYS A 246 54.61 -59.25 38.43
N SER A 247 53.46 -59.35 39.09
CA SER A 247 53.25 -60.21 40.26
C SER A 247 53.41 -61.70 39.91
N THR A 248 52.81 -62.13 38.80
CA THR A 248 52.96 -63.50 38.28
C THR A 248 54.42 -63.82 37.93
N TYR A 249 55.14 -62.89 37.28
CA TYR A 249 56.57 -63.06 36.98
C TYR A 249 57.46 -63.16 38.23
N GLN A 250 57.14 -62.44 39.32
CA GLN A 250 57.88 -62.56 40.57
C GLN A 250 57.63 -63.89 41.29
N GLU A 251 56.45 -64.50 41.12
CA GLU A 251 56.15 -65.83 41.64
C GLU A 251 56.90 -66.92 40.85
N ASP A 252 56.93 -66.80 39.52
CA ASP A 252 57.67 -67.71 38.62
C ASP A 252 59.18 -67.67 38.86
N VAL A 253 59.76 -66.49 39.11
CA VAL A 253 61.19 -66.35 39.46
C VAL A 253 61.50 -67.00 40.81
N ARG A 254 60.62 -66.88 41.81
CA ARG A 254 60.76 -67.60 43.10
C ARG A 254 60.59 -69.12 42.94
N GLY A 255 59.74 -69.56 42.03
CA GLY A 255 59.61 -70.97 41.65
C GLY A 255 60.86 -71.52 40.95
N LEU A 256 61.48 -70.71 40.08
CA LEU A 256 62.75 -71.02 39.42
C LEU A 256 63.92 -71.05 40.41
N GLU A 257 64.02 -70.13 41.37
CA GLU A 257 65.05 -70.14 42.42
C GLU A 257 64.99 -71.41 43.29
N ARG A 258 63.79 -71.92 43.61
CA ARG A 258 63.62 -73.20 44.30
C ARG A 258 64.09 -74.39 43.46
N ARG A 259 63.72 -74.41 42.17
CA ARG A 259 64.12 -75.48 41.24
C ARG A 259 65.62 -75.46 40.92
N PHE A 260 66.24 -74.28 40.90
CA PHE A 260 67.69 -74.14 40.67
C PHE A 260 68.50 -74.55 41.91
N SER A 261 67.97 -74.31 43.12
CA SER A 261 68.60 -74.76 44.37
C SER A 261 68.62 -76.29 44.52
N GLU A 262 67.62 -77.01 44.00
CA GLU A 262 67.58 -78.48 43.99
C GLU A 262 68.54 -79.12 42.96
N VAL A 263 68.90 -78.41 41.88
CA VAL A 263 69.82 -78.91 40.84
C VAL A 263 71.29 -78.82 41.28
N SER A 264 71.62 -77.95 42.25
CA SER A 264 72.99 -77.71 42.71
C SER A 264 73.63 -78.89 43.48
N THR A 265 72.90 -79.96 43.81
CA THR A 265 73.37 -81.06 44.66
C THR A 265 73.58 -82.41 43.96
N GLN A 266 73.59 -82.48 42.62
CA GLN A 266 73.64 -83.77 41.88
C GLN A 266 74.79 -83.83 40.85
N THR A 267 75.42 -85.01 40.74
CA THR A 267 76.66 -85.30 39.99
C THR A 267 76.54 -85.22 38.46
N ASN A 268 77.64 -84.81 37.82
CA ASN A 268 77.77 -84.37 36.42
C ASN A 268 77.16 -85.24 35.29
N ASN A 269 77.01 -86.55 35.47
CA ASN A 269 76.50 -87.42 34.40
C ASN A 269 74.97 -87.35 34.20
N ASP A 270 74.21 -86.86 35.19
CA ASP A 270 72.75 -86.71 35.08
C ASP A 270 72.35 -85.38 34.40
N ILE A 271 73.23 -84.37 34.48
CA ILE A 271 73.04 -83.04 33.89
C ILE A 271 73.08 -83.11 32.36
N ALA A 272 73.98 -83.90 31.78
CA ALA A 272 74.12 -84.05 30.33
C ALA A 272 72.87 -84.70 29.69
N THR A 273 72.31 -85.74 30.33
CA THR A 273 71.11 -86.45 29.85
C THR A 273 69.87 -85.56 29.93
N LYS A 274 69.72 -84.75 31.00
CA LYS A 274 68.61 -83.81 31.13
C LYS A 274 68.72 -82.63 30.17
N ILE A 275 69.92 -82.12 29.86
CA ILE A 275 70.10 -81.07 28.85
C ILE A 275 69.68 -81.55 27.45
N ALA A 276 69.97 -82.82 27.11
CA ALA A 276 69.52 -83.40 25.84
C ALA A 276 67.98 -83.55 25.77
N GLN A 277 67.34 -84.00 26.85
CA GLN A 277 65.87 -84.06 26.94
C GLN A 277 65.20 -82.67 26.92
N TYR A 278 65.81 -81.68 27.57
CA TYR A 278 65.35 -80.30 27.54
C TYR A 278 65.43 -79.71 26.13
N LYS A 279 66.51 -79.97 25.39
CA LYS A 279 66.65 -79.52 24.00
C LYS A 279 65.54 -80.11 23.11
N GLN A 280 65.26 -81.41 23.24
CA GLN A 280 64.21 -82.08 22.46
C GLN A 280 62.79 -81.59 22.82
N THR A 281 62.55 -81.25 24.09
CA THR A 281 61.29 -80.66 24.57
C THR A 281 61.11 -79.22 24.10
N VAL A 282 62.19 -78.42 24.11
CA VAL A 282 62.19 -77.03 23.64
C VAL A 282 61.96 -76.96 22.14
N ASP A 283 62.60 -77.82 21.35
CA ASP A 283 62.40 -77.88 19.89
C ASP A 283 60.95 -78.31 19.54
N GLY A 284 60.37 -79.25 20.29
CA GLY A 284 58.96 -79.64 20.16
C GLY A 284 57.96 -78.54 20.55
N GLN A 285 58.26 -77.77 21.60
CA GLN A 285 57.45 -76.61 21.98
C GLN A 285 57.57 -75.46 20.98
N PHE A 286 58.74 -75.25 20.38
CA PHE A 286 58.95 -74.24 19.33
C PHE A 286 58.15 -74.56 18.06
N ALA A 287 58.09 -75.83 17.66
CA ALA A 287 57.26 -76.27 16.54
C ALA A 287 55.75 -76.09 16.82
N SER A 288 55.31 -76.38 18.05
CA SER A 288 53.91 -76.18 18.48
C SER A 288 53.52 -74.70 18.54
N ILE A 289 54.39 -73.83 19.06
CA ILE A 289 54.17 -72.38 19.10
C ILE A 289 54.16 -71.79 17.68
N THR A 290 55.03 -72.26 16.79
CA THR A 290 55.03 -71.84 15.37
C THR A 290 53.73 -72.24 14.67
N SER A 291 53.20 -73.43 14.94
CA SER A 291 51.90 -73.90 14.44
C SER A 291 50.71 -73.12 15.02
N GLN A 292 50.74 -72.77 16.31
CA GLN A 292 49.69 -71.99 16.96
C GLN A 292 49.69 -70.52 16.53
N ILE A 293 50.86 -69.93 16.24
CA ILE A 293 50.99 -68.57 15.72
C ILE A 293 50.51 -68.49 14.27
N ALA A 294 50.82 -69.49 13.43
CA ALA A 294 50.33 -69.56 12.05
C ALA A 294 48.80 -69.78 11.97
N GLY A 295 48.21 -70.52 12.90
CA GLY A 295 46.76 -70.78 12.96
C GLY A 295 45.92 -69.69 13.63
N LYS A 296 46.47 -68.94 14.60
CA LYS A 296 45.74 -67.86 15.29
C LYS A 296 45.80 -66.51 14.56
N ALA A 297 46.80 -66.27 13.73
CA ALA A 297 46.88 -65.04 12.92
C ALA A 297 45.96 -65.05 11.68
N ASN A 298 45.52 -66.22 11.21
CA ASN A 298 44.74 -66.36 9.97
C ASN A 298 43.46 -67.18 10.19
N GLN A 299 42.37 -66.51 10.56
CA GLN A 299 40.99 -66.68 10.03
C GLN A 299 39.94 -66.19 11.03
N THR A 300 40.06 -66.50 12.32
CA THR A 300 38.93 -66.33 13.25
C THR A 300 38.73 -64.89 13.72
N ASP A 301 39.81 -64.18 14.08
CA ASP A 301 39.70 -62.79 14.56
C ASP A 301 39.48 -61.81 13.40
N PHE A 302 40.08 -62.07 12.22
CA PHE A 302 39.84 -61.28 11.01
C PHE A 302 38.44 -61.53 10.42
N GLN A 303 37.89 -62.75 10.51
CA GLN A 303 36.49 -63.00 10.14
C GLN A 303 35.51 -62.36 11.13
N ARG A 304 35.76 -62.41 12.44
CA ARG A 304 34.87 -61.78 13.42
C ARG A 304 34.81 -60.26 13.26
N VAL A 305 35.94 -59.60 13.02
CA VAL A 305 35.97 -58.14 12.76
C VAL A 305 35.33 -57.79 11.42
N ARG A 306 35.56 -58.60 10.38
CA ARG A 306 34.91 -58.42 9.06
C ARG A 306 33.40 -58.64 9.11
N GLU A 307 32.92 -59.69 9.79
CA GLU A 307 31.49 -59.97 9.97
C GLU A 307 30.80 -58.89 10.80
N THR A 308 31.46 -58.40 11.86
CA THR A 308 30.94 -57.30 12.68
C THR A 308 30.86 -56.00 11.88
N SER A 309 31.88 -55.67 11.08
CA SER A 309 31.86 -54.50 10.19
C SER A 309 30.79 -54.63 9.09
N GLN A 310 30.61 -55.82 8.52
CA GLN A 310 29.55 -56.09 7.54
C GLN A 310 28.15 -56.04 8.14
N LEU A 311 27.98 -56.41 9.41
CA LEU A 311 26.73 -56.27 10.16
C LEU A 311 26.38 -54.78 10.39
N TYR A 312 27.36 -53.95 10.77
CA TYR A 312 27.15 -52.52 10.93
C TYR A 312 26.85 -51.82 9.59
N GLU A 313 27.56 -52.16 8.52
CA GLU A 313 27.22 -51.69 7.17
C GLU A 313 25.82 -52.16 6.75
N ARG A 314 25.41 -53.38 7.13
CA ARG A 314 24.08 -53.93 6.81
C ARG A 314 22.95 -53.25 7.59
N ILE A 315 23.16 -52.84 8.84
CA ILE A 315 22.13 -52.26 9.73
C ILE A 315 22.07 -50.72 9.65
N ILE A 316 23.21 -50.04 9.64
CA ILE A 316 23.30 -48.57 9.82
C ILE A 316 23.65 -47.85 8.50
N GLY A 317 24.28 -48.56 7.55
CA GLY A 317 24.66 -47.98 6.28
C GLY A 317 25.95 -47.16 6.34
N SER A 318 26.45 -46.75 5.17
CA SER A 318 27.78 -46.17 4.98
C SER A 318 27.77 -44.64 4.78
N ASN A 319 26.59 -44.03 4.75
CA ASN A 319 26.36 -42.61 4.53
C ASN A 319 24.99 -42.17 5.10
N GLU A 320 24.77 -40.85 5.25
CA GLU A 320 23.60 -40.25 5.92
C GLU A 320 22.23 -40.65 5.32
N ASN A 321 22.18 -41.14 4.09
CA ASN A 321 20.93 -41.54 3.41
C ASN A 321 20.63 -43.05 3.49
N ASP A 322 21.60 -43.88 3.89
CA ASP A 322 21.44 -45.35 3.87
C ASP A 322 20.51 -45.88 4.97
N ILE A 323 20.50 -45.26 6.16
CA ILE A 323 19.61 -45.67 7.27
C ILE A 323 18.14 -45.51 6.86
N SER A 324 17.80 -44.40 6.22
CA SER A 324 16.44 -44.10 5.79
C SER A 324 15.99 -45.07 4.69
N ASN A 325 16.86 -45.35 3.72
CA ASN A 325 16.61 -46.32 2.65
C ASN A 325 16.48 -47.76 3.17
N LYS A 326 17.27 -48.16 4.18
CA LYS A 326 17.23 -49.52 4.74
C LYS A 326 16.08 -49.73 5.72
N VAL A 327 15.70 -48.71 6.49
CA VAL A 327 14.49 -48.73 7.32
C VAL A 327 13.23 -48.73 6.45
N ALA A 328 13.20 -47.94 5.36
CA ALA A 328 12.14 -48.00 4.36
C ALA A 328 12.06 -49.37 3.69
N ARG A 329 13.21 -49.97 3.34
CA ARG A 329 13.27 -51.35 2.82
C ARG A 329 12.83 -52.38 3.86
N MET A 330 13.19 -52.27 5.14
CA MET A 330 12.75 -53.21 6.20
C MET A 330 11.24 -53.11 6.48
N ALA A 331 10.67 -51.89 6.46
CA ALA A 331 9.22 -51.68 6.54
C ALA A 331 8.50 -52.26 5.31
N LEU A 332 9.05 -52.04 4.11
CA LEU A 332 8.62 -52.71 2.88
C LEU A 332 8.79 -54.23 2.97
N THR A 333 9.85 -54.74 3.60
CA THR A 333 10.13 -56.19 3.71
C THR A 333 9.16 -56.87 4.68
N ASN A 334 8.68 -56.20 5.73
CA ASN A 334 7.66 -56.75 6.64
C ASN A 334 6.28 -56.82 5.94
N GLN A 335 5.91 -55.78 5.18
CA GLN A 335 4.72 -55.82 4.31
C GLN A 335 4.86 -56.84 3.17
N LEU A 336 6.08 -56.99 2.62
CA LEU A 336 6.40 -57.96 1.59
C LEU A 336 6.36 -59.38 2.16
N PHE A 337 6.79 -59.62 3.40
CA PHE A 337 6.74 -60.94 4.06
C PHE A 337 5.29 -61.44 4.21
N GLN A 338 4.32 -60.56 4.50
CA GLN A 338 2.90 -60.96 4.49
C GLN A 338 2.33 -61.19 3.08
N VAL A 339 2.89 -60.56 2.04
CA VAL A 339 2.54 -60.81 0.63
C VAL A 339 3.28 -62.04 0.07
N GLU A 340 4.49 -62.34 0.54
CA GLU A 340 5.30 -63.51 0.15
C GLU A 340 4.71 -64.79 0.73
N VAL A 341 4.15 -64.73 1.95
CA VAL A 341 3.35 -65.82 2.53
C VAL A 341 2.08 -66.08 1.70
N ALA A 342 1.59 -65.11 0.92
CA ALA A 342 0.53 -65.32 -0.07
C ALA A 342 1.05 -65.78 -1.46
N LYS A 343 2.33 -65.58 -1.78
CA LYS A 343 2.96 -66.03 -3.05
C LYS A 343 3.50 -67.47 -3.00
N SER A 344 3.67 -68.07 -1.82
CA SER A 344 4.24 -69.42 -1.68
C SER A 344 3.22 -70.56 -1.80
N LEU A 345 2.03 -70.32 -2.35
CA LEU A 345 1.01 -71.36 -2.57
C LEU A 345 0.68 -71.49 -4.06
N GLY A 346 1.35 -72.43 -4.74
CA GLY A 346 0.92 -73.00 -6.02
C GLY A 346 2.08 -73.25 -7.01
N SER A 347 2.57 -74.49 -7.11
CA SER A 347 3.45 -74.94 -8.20
C SER A 347 2.74 -74.94 -9.58
N ASP A 348 1.47 -74.54 -9.62
CA ASP A 348 0.59 -74.65 -10.77
C ASP A 348 0.45 -73.32 -11.56
N ASN A 349 1.15 -72.24 -11.22
CA ASN A 349 1.03 -70.95 -11.91
C ASN A 349 1.36 -71.04 -13.42
N ASN A 350 0.55 -70.39 -14.26
CA ASN A 350 0.79 -70.35 -15.69
C ASN A 350 1.92 -69.36 -16.00
N LEU A 351 3.04 -69.88 -16.49
CA LEU A 351 4.27 -69.14 -16.74
C LEU A 351 4.27 -68.36 -18.05
N ILE A 352 3.23 -68.47 -18.88
CA ILE A 352 3.10 -67.71 -20.12
C ILE A 352 2.64 -66.28 -19.80
N VAL A 353 3.34 -65.29 -20.36
CA VAL A 353 3.04 -63.86 -20.15
C VAL A 353 1.77 -63.47 -20.90
N ARG A 354 0.82 -62.82 -20.21
CA ARG A 354 -0.47 -62.41 -20.77
C ARG A 354 -1.23 -63.57 -21.41
N SER A 355 -1.28 -64.71 -20.71
CA SER A 355 -1.81 -65.96 -21.28
C SER A 355 -3.32 -65.96 -21.53
N LYS A 356 -4.07 -64.99 -21.00
CA LYS A 356 -5.52 -64.82 -21.27
C LYS A 356 -5.79 -64.10 -22.60
N SER A 357 -5.10 -63.00 -22.85
CA SER A 357 -5.22 -62.21 -24.08
C SER A 357 -4.39 -62.78 -25.23
N MET A 358 -3.27 -63.44 -24.92
CA MET A 358 -2.26 -63.93 -25.88
C MET A 358 -1.74 -62.85 -26.84
N ASP A 359 -1.81 -61.58 -26.42
CA ASP A 359 -1.40 -60.41 -27.19
C ASP A 359 0.13 -60.25 -27.24
N ARG A 360 0.87 -60.98 -26.40
CA ARG A 360 2.34 -61.08 -26.45
C ARG A 360 2.77 -62.33 -27.18
N HIS A 361 3.09 -62.21 -28.46
CA HIS A 361 3.63 -63.30 -29.27
C HIS A 361 4.49 -62.75 -30.42
N THR A 362 5.29 -63.62 -31.04
CA THR A 362 5.99 -63.30 -32.29
C THR A 362 5.67 -64.37 -33.33
N LEU A 363 5.19 -63.96 -34.51
CA LEU A 363 4.93 -64.83 -35.65
C LEU A 363 6.24 -65.22 -36.33
N VAL A 364 6.35 -66.47 -36.79
CA VAL A 364 7.58 -67.05 -37.35
C VAL A 364 7.31 -67.67 -38.71
N ASN A 365 8.16 -67.33 -39.69
CA ASN A 365 8.14 -67.84 -41.07
C ASN A 365 6.80 -67.64 -41.80
N GLU A 366 6.15 -66.49 -41.57
CA GLU A 366 4.93 -66.07 -42.27
C GLU A 366 5.21 -65.68 -43.73
N GLY A 367 4.27 -65.97 -44.64
CA GLY A 367 4.33 -65.59 -46.04
C GLY A 367 3.08 -66.01 -46.82
N ASN A 368 3.09 -65.84 -48.15
CA ASN A 368 1.92 -66.07 -49.01
C ASN A 368 1.30 -67.48 -48.86
N THR A 369 2.14 -68.49 -48.70
CA THR A 369 1.79 -69.91 -48.56
C THR A 369 1.83 -70.42 -47.11
N LYS A 370 2.13 -69.53 -46.14
CA LYS A 370 2.34 -69.84 -44.71
C LYS A 370 1.70 -68.76 -43.85
N ARG A 371 0.44 -68.97 -43.45
CA ARG A 371 -0.32 -67.98 -42.67
C ARG A 371 -0.34 -68.38 -41.20
N VAL A 372 0.10 -67.47 -40.34
CA VAL A 372 0.01 -67.62 -38.89
C VAL A 372 -0.67 -66.37 -38.34
N PHE A 373 -1.77 -66.53 -37.63
CA PHE A 373 -2.48 -65.39 -37.05
C PHE A 373 -3.21 -65.81 -35.78
N VAL A 374 -3.57 -64.83 -34.96
CA VAL A 374 -4.33 -65.03 -33.73
C VAL A 374 -5.65 -64.27 -33.80
N ASN A 375 -6.73 -64.89 -33.35
CA ASN A 375 -8.04 -64.25 -33.20
C ASN A 375 -8.69 -64.71 -31.89
N ASN A 376 -8.99 -63.76 -31.00
CA ASN A 376 -9.59 -64.02 -29.68
C ASN A 376 -8.89 -65.14 -28.89
N GLY A 377 -7.55 -65.14 -28.86
CA GLY A 377 -6.75 -66.14 -28.14
C GLY A 377 -6.65 -67.51 -28.82
N ILE A 378 -7.15 -67.65 -30.05
CA ILE A 378 -6.99 -68.84 -30.89
C ILE A 378 -5.92 -68.55 -31.96
N PHE A 379 -4.82 -69.31 -31.94
CA PHE A 379 -3.80 -69.26 -32.98
C PHE A 379 -4.15 -70.22 -34.11
N THR A 380 -4.09 -69.75 -35.35
CA THR A 380 -4.29 -70.57 -36.55
C THR A 380 -2.98 -70.59 -37.35
N ILE A 381 -2.50 -71.79 -37.68
CA ILE A 381 -1.35 -72.00 -38.57
C ILE A 381 -1.86 -72.74 -39.81
N ARG A 382 -1.70 -72.14 -41.00
CA ARG A 382 -2.10 -72.72 -42.28
C ARG A 382 -0.98 -72.61 -43.31
N CYS A 383 -0.45 -73.74 -43.72
CA CYS A 383 0.58 -73.86 -44.74
C CYS A 383 0.08 -74.71 -45.91
N THR A 384 0.15 -74.19 -47.14
CA THR A 384 -0.37 -74.87 -48.34
C THR A 384 0.63 -74.74 -49.50
N GLY A 385 0.89 -75.84 -50.21
CA GLY A 385 1.64 -75.82 -51.48
C GLY A 385 3.15 -75.59 -51.34
N ASN A 386 3.74 -75.81 -50.16
CA ASN A 386 5.18 -75.68 -49.96
C ASN A 386 5.90 -77.01 -50.26
N PRO A 387 6.90 -77.04 -51.17
CA PRO A 387 7.61 -78.27 -51.52
C PRO A 387 8.61 -78.72 -50.44
N ASN A 388 9.18 -77.77 -49.70
CA ASN A 388 10.17 -77.98 -48.63
C ASN A 388 9.57 -77.73 -47.24
N TYR A 389 10.33 -78.05 -46.18
CA TYR A 389 9.96 -77.73 -44.80
C TYR A 389 9.69 -76.23 -44.61
N THR A 390 8.66 -75.91 -43.83
CA THR A 390 8.14 -74.56 -43.66
C THR A 390 8.53 -73.95 -42.32
N PHE A 391 8.48 -74.74 -41.24
CA PHE A 391 8.66 -74.31 -39.85
C PHE A 391 7.86 -73.04 -39.55
N ALA A 392 6.59 -72.98 -39.94
CA ALA A 392 5.76 -71.79 -39.73
C ALA A 392 4.94 -71.92 -38.45
N GLY A 393 4.95 -70.87 -37.64
CA GLY A 393 4.34 -70.91 -36.32
C GLY A 393 4.43 -69.60 -35.55
N PHE A 394 4.33 -69.68 -34.23
CA PHE A 394 4.39 -68.53 -33.35
C PHE A 394 5.18 -68.86 -32.07
N THR A 395 5.73 -67.83 -31.44
CA THR A 395 6.47 -67.94 -30.18
C THR A 395 5.81 -67.15 -29.06
N LEU A 396 5.88 -67.65 -27.82
CA LEU A 396 5.27 -67.07 -26.62
C LEU A 396 6.31 -66.77 -25.53
N PRO A 397 6.21 -65.60 -24.85
CA PRO A 397 7.09 -65.25 -23.74
C PRO A 397 6.73 -66.00 -22.46
N LEU A 398 7.76 -66.26 -21.65
CA LEU A 398 7.64 -66.86 -20.34
C LEU A 398 8.08 -65.87 -19.26
N TYR A 399 7.47 -65.94 -18.07
CA TYR A 399 7.89 -65.19 -16.87
C TYR A 399 9.21 -65.70 -16.26
N ILE A 400 9.82 -66.71 -16.87
CA ILE A 400 11.08 -67.33 -16.46
C ILE A 400 12.10 -67.20 -17.59
N ASP A 401 13.35 -66.95 -17.22
CA ASP A 401 14.52 -66.79 -18.10
C ASP A 401 15.32 -68.10 -18.27
N LYS A 402 15.16 -69.03 -17.33
CA LYS A 402 15.82 -70.34 -17.34
C LYS A 402 14.94 -71.48 -16.81
N LEU A 403 15.28 -72.70 -17.22
CA LEU A 403 14.79 -73.95 -16.65
C LEU A 403 15.95 -74.62 -15.89
N ALA A 404 15.75 -74.97 -14.62
CA ALA A 404 16.81 -75.60 -13.83
C ALA A 404 16.77 -77.14 -13.94
N ARG A 405 17.94 -77.78 -13.87
CA ARG A 405 18.10 -79.23 -13.90
C ARG A 405 17.28 -79.89 -12.78
N GLY A 406 16.51 -80.92 -13.13
CA GLY A 406 15.70 -81.69 -12.20
C GLY A 406 14.31 -81.10 -11.92
N GLU A 407 14.01 -79.87 -12.36
CA GLU A 407 12.64 -79.34 -12.28
C GLU A 407 11.71 -80.06 -13.27
N THR A 408 10.42 -80.11 -12.93
CA THR A 408 9.37 -80.69 -13.78
C THR A 408 8.45 -79.59 -14.27
N TYR A 409 8.16 -79.59 -15.56
CA TYR A 409 7.25 -78.66 -16.22
C TYR A 409 6.19 -79.40 -17.03
N THR A 410 4.93 -78.99 -16.91
CA THR A 410 3.84 -79.54 -17.74
C THR A 410 3.34 -78.46 -18.70
N LEU A 411 3.35 -78.79 -20.00
CA LEU A 411 2.76 -77.98 -21.06
C LEU A 411 1.40 -78.56 -21.44
N ASN A 412 0.37 -77.72 -21.40
CA ASN A 412 -0.97 -78.10 -21.76
C ASN A 412 -1.64 -77.05 -22.65
N PHE A 413 -2.38 -77.51 -23.67
CA PHE A 413 -3.19 -76.66 -24.53
C PHE A 413 -4.19 -77.49 -25.33
N LYS A 414 -5.18 -76.81 -25.91
CA LYS A 414 -6.13 -77.44 -26.85
C LYS A 414 -5.72 -77.16 -28.28
N TYR A 415 -5.80 -78.18 -29.13
CA TYR A 415 -5.55 -78.05 -30.56
C TYR A 415 -6.58 -78.79 -31.40
N ARG A 416 -6.70 -78.45 -32.68
CA ARG A 416 -7.46 -79.23 -33.67
C ARG A 416 -6.81 -79.17 -35.03
N ILE A 417 -6.98 -80.25 -35.81
CA ILE A 417 -6.36 -80.41 -37.12
C ILE A 417 -7.45 -80.19 -38.16
N MET A 418 -7.41 -79.02 -38.80
CA MET A 418 -8.42 -78.54 -39.74
C MET A 418 -8.13 -78.99 -41.19
N GLY A 419 -6.93 -79.49 -41.46
CA GLY A 419 -6.53 -80.04 -42.76
C GLY A 419 -5.39 -81.05 -42.63
N ARG A 420 -5.24 -81.91 -43.63
CA ARG A 420 -4.23 -82.98 -43.63
C ARG A 420 -2.83 -82.40 -43.40
N LEU A 421 -2.09 -83.02 -42.49
CA LEU A 421 -0.70 -82.66 -42.22
C LEU A 421 0.22 -83.41 -43.19
N ASP A 422 1.11 -82.70 -43.87
CA ASP A 422 2.15 -83.32 -44.70
C ASP A 422 3.35 -83.79 -43.84
N HIS A 423 3.50 -83.26 -42.62
CA HIS A 423 4.53 -83.64 -41.66
C HIS A 423 4.12 -83.26 -40.23
N ASN A 424 5.08 -83.07 -39.32
CA ASN A 424 4.83 -82.96 -37.89
C ASN A 424 4.34 -81.56 -37.53
N PHE A 425 3.38 -81.51 -36.62
CA PHE A 425 3.03 -80.35 -35.83
C PHE A 425 3.78 -80.46 -34.50
N THR A 426 4.62 -79.47 -34.17
CA THR A 426 5.63 -79.61 -33.11
C THR A 426 5.60 -78.41 -32.17
N VAL A 427 5.87 -78.64 -30.88
CA VAL A 427 6.20 -77.61 -29.89
C VAL A 427 7.61 -77.80 -29.37
N VAL A 428 8.36 -76.71 -29.23
CA VAL A 428 9.72 -76.69 -28.69
C VAL A 428 9.90 -75.49 -27.77
N ALA A 429 10.43 -75.69 -26.56
CA ALA A 429 10.99 -74.60 -25.77
C ALA A 429 12.48 -74.48 -26.12
N LYS A 430 12.90 -73.31 -26.62
CA LYS A 430 14.15 -73.17 -27.34
C LYS A 430 14.92 -71.91 -26.97
N ASN A 431 16.24 -72.05 -26.90
CA ASN A 431 17.16 -70.92 -27.06
C ASN A 431 17.39 -70.72 -28.56
N HIS A 432 16.76 -69.68 -29.11
CA HIS A 432 16.80 -69.40 -30.55
C HIS A 432 18.17 -68.93 -31.03
N GLN A 433 19.02 -68.36 -30.16
CA GLN A 433 20.38 -67.95 -30.53
C GLN A 433 21.31 -69.17 -30.69
N ALA A 434 21.29 -70.08 -29.71
CA ALA A 434 22.10 -71.30 -29.73
C ALA A 434 21.54 -72.40 -30.64
N ASN A 435 20.35 -72.16 -31.20
CA ASN A 435 19.58 -73.14 -31.98
C ASN A 435 19.32 -74.45 -31.21
N GLU A 436 19.26 -74.41 -29.88
CA GLU A 436 19.14 -75.56 -28.99
C GLU A 436 17.77 -75.60 -28.31
N GLY A 437 17.12 -76.78 -28.27
CA GLY A 437 15.83 -76.99 -27.60
C GLY A 437 15.96 -77.83 -26.34
N ILE A 438 15.14 -77.54 -25.33
CA ILE A 438 15.14 -78.24 -24.04
C ILE A 438 13.85 -79.03 -23.79
N LEU A 439 12.72 -78.53 -24.30
CA LEU A 439 11.45 -79.26 -24.37
C LEU A 439 11.13 -79.43 -25.85
N SER A 440 10.75 -80.61 -26.30
CA SER A 440 10.41 -80.83 -27.71
C SER A 440 9.51 -82.05 -27.88
N SER A 441 8.32 -81.84 -28.45
CA SER A 441 7.38 -82.93 -28.73
C SER A 441 6.58 -82.71 -30.01
N ASN A 442 6.27 -83.83 -30.68
CA ASN A 442 5.38 -83.85 -31.83
C ASN A 442 3.92 -83.97 -31.33
N ILE A 443 3.15 -82.92 -31.53
CA ILE A 443 1.74 -82.81 -31.13
C ILE A 443 0.87 -83.66 -32.06
N ALA A 444 1.20 -83.67 -33.35
CA ALA A 444 0.55 -84.50 -34.37
C ALA A 444 1.52 -84.79 -35.52
N THR A 445 1.26 -85.86 -36.27
CA THR A 445 2.07 -86.32 -37.41
C THR A 445 1.22 -86.40 -38.68
N SER A 446 1.85 -86.75 -39.81
CA SER A 446 1.14 -86.93 -41.08
C SER A 446 0.13 -88.09 -41.09
N SER A 447 0.19 -88.99 -40.09
CA SER A 447 -0.79 -90.07 -39.89
C SER A 447 -1.96 -89.67 -38.99
N THR A 448 -1.92 -88.49 -38.35
CA THR A 448 -3.02 -88.02 -37.49
C THR A 448 -4.23 -87.61 -38.35
N ALA A 449 -5.41 -88.15 -38.03
CA ALA A 449 -6.63 -87.82 -38.74
C ALA A 449 -7.04 -86.35 -38.54
N VAL A 450 -7.61 -85.76 -39.60
CA VAL A 450 -8.24 -84.44 -39.54
C VAL A 450 -9.43 -84.53 -38.57
N SER A 451 -9.52 -83.59 -37.65
CA SER A 451 -10.60 -83.53 -36.66
C SER A 451 -10.92 -82.08 -36.35
N SER A 452 -12.19 -81.71 -36.53
CA SER A 452 -12.71 -80.40 -36.17
C SER A 452 -13.00 -80.25 -34.66
N SER A 453 -12.96 -81.35 -33.92
CA SER A 453 -13.08 -81.40 -32.46
C SER A 453 -11.78 -80.96 -31.80
N TRP A 454 -11.89 -80.21 -30.70
CA TRP A 454 -10.73 -79.85 -29.88
C TRP A 454 -10.17 -81.09 -29.17
N GLN A 455 -8.88 -81.33 -29.36
CA GLN A 455 -8.07 -82.33 -28.69
C GLN A 455 -7.18 -81.61 -27.65
N GLU A 456 -6.77 -82.34 -26.62
CA GLU A 456 -5.93 -81.80 -25.56
C GLU A 456 -4.52 -82.36 -25.67
N PHE A 457 -3.54 -81.46 -25.77
CA PHE A 457 -2.13 -81.78 -25.60
C PHE A 457 -1.78 -81.58 -24.13
N ASN A 458 -1.23 -82.61 -23.49
CA ASN A 458 -0.77 -82.54 -22.11
C ASN A 458 0.50 -83.38 -21.99
N GLU A 459 1.64 -82.73 -21.80
CA GLU A 459 2.91 -83.42 -21.71
C GLU A 459 3.79 -82.81 -20.61
N THR A 460 4.45 -83.70 -19.86
CA THR A 460 5.27 -83.36 -18.71
C THR A 460 6.72 -83.65 -19.01
N TYR A 461 7.58 -82.68 -18.76
CA TYR A 461 9.00 -82.70 -19.07
C TYR A 461 9.82 -82.57 -17.79
N THR A 462 10.81 -83.44 -17.62
CA THR A 462 11.83 -83.30 -16.56
C THR A 462 13.10 -82.73 -17.17
N ILE A 463 13.58 -81.63 -16.62
CA ILE A 463 14.69 -80.86 -17.21
C ILE A 463 16.02 -81.58 -16.96
N SER A 464 16.68 -81.98 -18.05
CA SER A 464 17.89 -82.80 -17.99
C SER A 464 19.17 -82.03 -17.64
N LYS A 465 19.19 -80.71 -17.89
CA LYS A 465 20.29 -79.79 -17.60
C LYS A 465 19.78 -78.36 -17.37
N ASP A 466 20.54 -77.53 -16.67
CA ASP A 466 20.25 -76.10 -16.59
C ASP A 466 20.23 -75.52 -18.01
N PHE A 467 19.17 -74.77 -18.31
CA PHE A 467 18.91 -74.28 -19.66
C PHE A 467 18.42 -72.84 -19.62
N GLU A 468 19.22 -71.93 -20.15
CA GLU A 468 18.87 -70.51 -20.28
C GLU A 468 18.30 -70.23 -21.66
N PHE A 469 17.17 -69.51 -21.70
CA PHE A 469 16.52 -69.20 -22.98
C PHE A 469 17.25 -68.12 -23.79
N GLY A 470 18.02 -67.27 -23.11
CA GLY A 470 18.77 -66.17 -23.69
C GLY A 470 17.89 -65.04 -24.25
N ASP A 471 18.50 -63.91 -24.58
CA ASP A 471 17.79 -62.76 -25.15
C ASP A 471 17.70 -62.88 -26.68
N ASN A 472 16.51 -63.21 -27.22
CA ASN A 472 16.28 -63.26 -28.66
C ASN A 472 15.03 -62.45 -29.04
N ARG A 473 14.96 -62.00 -30.29
CA ARG A 473 13.76 -61.41 -30.88
C ARG A 473 12.57 -62.40 -30.88
N LEU A 474 12.86 -63.70 -30.93
CA LEU A 474 11.87 -64.77 -30.81
C LEU A 474 11.74 -65.22 -29.36
N TYR A 475 10.49 -65.43 -28.91
CA TYR A 475 10.25 -65.87 -27.55
C TYR A 475 10.52 -67.37 -27.35
N PRO A 476 10.74 -67.84 -26.11
CA PRO A 476 11.28 -69.17 -25.87
C PRO A 476 10.37 -70.34 -26.26
N LEU A 477 9.06 -70.24 -26.04
CA LEU A 477 8.12 -71.32 -26.36
C LEU A 477 7.66 -71.21 -27.80
N TYR A 478 8.02 -72.16 -28.65
CA TYR A 478 7.79 -72.14 -30.09
C TYR A 478 6.87 -73.27 -30.55
N ILE A 479 5.75 -72.93 -31.18
CA ILE A 479 4.77 -73.90 -31.71
C ILE A 479 4.67 -73.71 -33.23
N TYR A 480 4.90 -74.77 -34.01
CA TYR A 480 4.99 -74.67 -35.48
C TYR A 480 4.57 -75.92 -36.24
N LEU A 481 4.19 -75.74 -37.51
CA LEU A 481 4.07 -76.81 -38.51
C LEU A 481 5.40 -76.98 -39.26
N ALA A 482 5.90 -78.22 -39.33
CA ALA A 482 7.14 -78.54 -40.04
C ALA A 482 6.98 -78.43 -41.57
N LYS A 483 5.79 -78.70 -42.13
CA LYS A 483 5.49 -78.58 -43.57
C LYS A 483 4.07 -78.03 -43.81
N ASN A 484 3.37 -78.46 -44.86
CA ASN A 484 1.98 -78.06 -45.11
C ASN A 484 1.05 -78.73 -44.09
N GLY A 485 -0.04 -78.03 -43.79
CA GLY A 485 -1.01 -78.45 -42.79
C GLY A 485 -1.87 -77.28 -42.35
N TRP A 486 -2.95 -77.57 -41.64
CA TRP A 486 -3.82 -76.54 -41.07
C TRP A 486 -4.23 -76.95 -39.67
N VAL A 487 -3.81 -76.17 -38.67
CA VAL A 487 -4.08 -76.41 -37.25
C VAL A 487 -4.55 -75.15 -36.55
N GLU A 488 -5.29 -75.33 -35.46
CA GLU A 488 -5.66 -74.26 -34.54
C GLU A 488 -5.32 -74.64 -33.10
N ILE A 489 -4.91 -73.66 -32.28
CA ILE A 489 -4.41 -73.82 -30.91
C ILE A 489 -5.05 -72.77 -30.01
N LYS A 490 -5.45 -73.15 -28.78
CA LYS A 490 -5.91 -72.21 -27.75
C LYS A 490 -5.61 -72.71 -26.34
N GLU A 491 -5.83 -71.86 -25.34
CA GLU A 491 -5.75 -72.22 -23.92
C GLU A 491 -4.36 -72.78 -23.55
N ILE A 492 -3.29 -72.07 -23.96
CA ILE A 492 -1.92 -72.53 -23.73
C ILE A 492 -1.47 -72.19 -22.31
N MET A 493 -0.94 -73.20 -21.62
CA MET A 493 -0.38 -73.06 -20.28
C MET A 493 0.91 -73.86 -20.14
N LEU A 494 1.90 -73.24 -19.49
CA LEU A 494 3.11 -73.92 -19.03
C LEU A 494 3.19 -73.71 -17.52
N VAL A 495 3.29 -74.79 -16.76
CA VAL A 495 3.38 -74.71 -15.29
C VAL A 495 4.60 -75.48 -14.79
N ARG A 496 5.14 -75.07 -13.64
CA ARG A 496 6.24 -75.77 -12.96
C ARG A 496 5.69 -76.82 -11.98
N ALA A 497 4.99 -77.82 -12.49
CA ALA A 497 4.41 -78.92 -11.73
C ALA A 497 4.41 -80.22 -12.55
N SER A 498 4.10 -81.34 -11.90
CA SER A 498 3.90 -82.65 -12.53
C SER A 498 2.48 -82.92 -13.02
N GLN A 499 1.50 -82.10 -12.61
CA GLN A 499 0.09 -82.20 -13.01
C GLN A 499 -0.56 -80.82 -13.13
N THR A 500 -1.58 -80.69 -13.98
CA THR A 500 -2.38 -79.47 -14.19
C THR A 500 -3.86 -79.73 -13.91
N ASN A 501 -4.58 -78.73 -13.40
CA ASN A 501 -6.03 -78.80 -13.17
C ASN A 501 -6.83 -78.06 -14.27
N GLY A 502 -6.43 -78.25 -15.53
CA GLY A 502 -6.99 -77.53 -16.68
C GLY A 502 -6.47 -76.10 -16.84
N TYR A 503 -6.90 -75.44 -17.94
CA TYR A 503 -6.41 -74.12 -18.30
C TYR A 503 -6.77 -73.04 -17.27
N LYS A 504 -5.79 -72.20 -16.94
CA LYS A 504 -5.96 -70.97 -16.18
C LYS A 504 -5.08 -69.85 -16.73
N ALA A 505 -5.59 -68.62 -16.65
CA ALA A 505 -4.84 -67.41 -16.95
C ALA A 505 -3.65 -67.26 -15.99
N SER A 506 -2.61 -66.54 -16.41
CA SER A 506 -1.46 -66.28 -15.55
C SER A 506 -1.85 -65.38 -14.39
N GLN A 507 -1.58 -65.85 -13.18
CA GLN A 507 -1.78 -65.09 -11.94
C GLN A 507 -0.85 -63.87 -11.86
N PHE A 508 0.20 -63.84 -12.68
CA PHE A 508 1.15 -62.74 -12.76
C PHE A 508 0.64 -61.56 -13.59
N ASP A 509 -0.43 -61.73 -14.37
CA ASP A 509 -1.02 -60.66 -15.19
C ASP A 509 -1.72 -59.58 -14.33
N ASP A 510 -2.40 -59.96 -13.24
CA ASP A 510 -3.16 -59.04 -12.38
C ASP A 510 -2.29 -58.23 -11.40
N MET A 511 -1.04 -58.64 -11.19
CA MET A 511 -0.16 -58.05 -10.17
C MET A 511 0.45 -56.69 -10.60
N SER A 512 0.25 -56.27 -11.85
CA SER A 512 0.84 -55.07 -12.46
C SER A 512 -0.04 -53.81 -12.44
N GLU A 513 -1.35 -53.90 -12.17
CA GLU A 513 -2.28 -52.75 -12.34
C GLU A 513 -3.11 -52.33 -11.10
N ALA A 514 -2.99 -52.99 -9.94
CA ALA A 514 -3.91 -52.74 -8.83
C ALA A 514 -3.51 -51.53 -7.94
N VAL A 515 -4.32 -50.47 -7.97
CA VAL A 515 -4.50 -49.54 -6.82
C VAL A 515 -4.97 -50.39 -5.64
N ARG A 516 -4.25 -50.35 -4.51
CA ARG A 516 -4.59 -51.15 -3.33
C ARG A 516 -5.41 -50.32 -2.35
N THR A 517 -6.62 -50.77 -2.02
CA THR A 517 -7.37 -50.27 -0.86
C THR A 517 -6.87 -51.02 0.37
N VAL A 518 -6.30 -50.30 1.34
CA VAL A 518 -5.88 -50.86 2.63
C VAL A 518 -6.89 -50.44 3.68
N GLN A 519 -7.55 -51.42 4.30
CA GLN A 519 -8.35 -51.22 5.50
C GLN A 519 -7.53 -51.67 6.72
N SER A 520 -7.44 -50.81 7.74
CA SER A 520 -6.84 -51.15 9.03
C SER A 520 -7.85 -50.89 10.14
N GLN A 521 -8.01 -51.90 11.02
CA GLN A 521 -8.85 -51.81 12.19
C GLN A 521 -7.98 -52.17 13.40
N LEU A 522 -7.64 -51.16 14.18
CA LEU A 522 -6.94 -51.28 15.46
C LEU A 522 -7.94 -50.95 16.57
N ALA A 523 -7.64 -51.29 17.83
CA ALA A 523 -8.56 -51.03 18.94
C ALA A 523 -8.97 -49.54 18.99
N GLY A 524 -10.25 -49.26 18.70
CA GLY A 524 -10.81 -47.90 18.64
C GLY A 524 -10.43 -47.04 17.43
N SER A 525 -9.58 -47.53 16.51
CA SER A 525 -9.15 -46.78 15.32
C SER A 525 -9.49 -47.51 14.04
N TRP A 526 -9.98 -46.77 13.05
CA TRP A 526 -10.37 -47.33 11.75
C TRP A 526 -9.87 -46.44 10.62
N ALA A 527 -9.15 -47.01 9.66
CA ALA A 527 -8.71 -46.28 8.48
C ALA A 527 -8.92 -47.08 7.20
N VAL A 528 -9.37 -46.38 6.15
CA VAL A 528 -9.45 -46.87 4.77
C VAL A 528 -8.63 -45.93 3.89
N GLN A 529 -7.63 -46.47 3.20
CA GLN A 529 -6.67 -45.69 2.41
C GLN A 529 -6.50 -46.32 1.03
N ASN A 530 -6.55 -45.50 -0.01
CA ASN A 530 -6.11 -45.88 -1.34
C ASN A 530 -4.64 -45.46 -1.50
N ILE A 531 -3.76 -46.43 -1.73
CA ILE A 531 -2.32 -46.19 -1.88
C ILE A 531 -1.86 -46.48 -3.31
N ASN A 532 -0.89 -45.69 -3.80
CA ASN A 532 -0.17 -46.03 -5.02
C ASN A 532 0.91 -47.10 -4.75
N SER A 533 1.59 -47.55 -5.80
CA SER A 533 2.70 -48.51 -5.71
C SER A 533 3.92 -47.99 -4.94
N ALA A 534 4.03 -46.67 -4.73
CA ALA A 534 5.09 -46.03 -3.93
C ALA A 534 4.73 -45.89 -2.44
N GLY A 535 3.49 -46.24 -2.05
CA GLY A 535 3.01 -46.13 -0.66
C GLY A 535 2.38 -44.79 -0.28
N ASP A 536 2.23 -43.85 -1.24
CA ASP A 536 1.56 -42.57 -0.98
C ASP A 536 0.05 -42.76 -0.83
N ILE A 537 -0.55 -42.11 0.17
CA ILE A 537 -2.01 -42.07 0.34
C ILE A 537 -2.60 -41.10 -0.70
N ILE A 538 -3.36 -41.65 -1.66
CA ILE A 538 -4.07 -40.89 -2.70
C ILE A 538 -5.35 -40.28 -2.12
N SER A 539 -6.10 -41.10 -1.37
CA SER A 539 -7.31 -40.69 -0.66
C SER A 539 -7.57 -41.62 0.52
N GLY A 540 -8.28 -41.15 1.54
CA GLY A 540 -8.65 -42.01 2.66
C GLY A 540 -9.43 -41.31 3.77
N ILE A 541 -10.01 -42.15 4.62
CA ILE A 541 -10.66 -41.75 5.87
C ILE A 541 -9.86 -42.39 7.00
N ASN A 542 -9.44 -41.61 7.98
CA ASN A 542 -8.79 -42.09 9.19
C ASN A 542 -9.58 -41.59 10.39
N LEU A 543 -10.18 -42.51 11.14
CA LEU A 543 -10.91 -42.25 12.37
C LEU A 543 -10.07 -42.72 13.54
N GLY A 544 -9.40 -41.78 14.23
CA GLY A 544 -8.54 -42.07 15.35
C GLY A 544 -9.31 -42.33 16.64
N ALA A 545 -8.82 -43.24 17.48
CA ALA A 545 -9.40 -43.51 18.81
C ALA A 545 -9.39 -42.29 19.74
N ASP A 546 -8.54 -41.30 19.48
CA ASP A 546 -8.43 -40.03 20.20
C ASP A 546 -9.42 -38.96 19.69
N GLY A 547 -10.31 -39.32 18.75
CA GLY A 547 -11.24 -38.40 18.11
C GLY A 547 -10.62 -37.54 17.01
N ARG A 548 -9.31 -37.69 16.71
CA ARG A 548 -8.67 -36.97 15.61
C ARG A 548 -8.95 -37.67 14.29
N ASN A 549 -9.98 -37.18 13.62
CA ASN A 549 -10.39 -37.69 12.32
C ASN A 549 -9.71 -36.92 11.19
N ARG A 550 -9.24 -37.63 10.15
CA ARG A 550 -8.59 -37.05 8.97
C ARG A 550 -9.20 -37.62 7.70
N PHE A 551 -9.73 -36.72 6.87
CA PHE A 551 -10.18 -37.01 5.50
C PHE A 551 -9.11 -36.51 4.53
N ILE A 552 -8.61 -37.38 3.65
CA ILE A 552 -7.52 -37.10 2.71
C ILE A 552 -8.03 -37.35 1.29
N GLY A 553 -7.78 -36.41 0.39
CA GLY A 553 -8.12 -36.53 -1.04
C GLY A 553 -7.94 -35.20 -1.75
N LYS A 554 -7.88 -35.22 -3.09
CA LYS A 554 -7.78 -34.00 -3.91
C LYS A 554 -9.03 -33.13 -3.79
N THR A 555 -10.20 -33.74 -3.64
CA THR A 555 -11.50 -33.08 -3.45
C THR A 555 -12.26 -33.77 -2.32
N PHE A 556 -12.89 -32.96 -1.46
CA PHE A 556 -13.82 -33.42 -0.45
C PHE A 556 -15.11 -32.62 -0.61
N HIS A 557 -16.19 -33.29 -1.01
CA HIS A 557 -17.48 -32.65 -1.24
C HIS A 557 -18.43 -33.02 -0.12
N ILE A 558 -18.97 -31.99 0.54
CA ILE A 558 -19.94 -32.09 1.62
C ILE A 558 -21.27 -31.54 1.08
N THR A 559 -22.36 -32.27 1.24
CA THR A 559 -23.70 -31.85 0.78
C THR A 559 -24.40 -30.92 1.78
N GLY A 560 -25.53 -30.31 1.38
CA GLY A 560 -26.10 -29.08 1.94
C GLY A 560 -26.65 -29.08 3.37
N GLU A 561 -26.41 -30.10 4.19
CA GLU A 561 -26.96 -30.21 5.55
C GLU A 561 -25.89 -30.32 6.65
N THR A 562 -24.62 -30.08 6.33
CA THR A 562 -23.54 -30.29 7.31
C THR A 562 -23.43 -29.12 8.29
N LEU A 563 -23.52 -29.45 9.57
CA LEU A 563 -23.23 -28.55 10.69
C LEU A 563 -21.80 -28.81 11.19
N ILE A 564 -20.99 -27.76 11.29
CA ILE A 564 -19.64 -27.81 11.85
C ILE A 564 -19.59 -26.84 13.03
N ASP A 565 -19.36 -27.36 14.22
CA ASP A 565 -19.16 -26.54 15.42
C ASP A 565 -17.66 -26.21 15.58
N ASN A 566 -17.33 -24.93 15.83
CA ASN A 566 -15.96 -24.45 16.07
C ASN A 566 -14.90 -24.79 15.00
N ALA A 567 -15.15 -24.43 13.74
CA ALA A 567 -14.18 -24.63 12.65
C ALA A 567 -13.01 -23.61 12.69
N VAL A 568 -11.76 -24.08 12.59
CA VAL A 568 -10.58 -23.23 12.30
C VAL A 568 -10.20 -23.42 10.83
N ILE A 569 -10.41 -22.39 10.01
CA ILE A 569 -10.18 -22.41 8.56
C ILE A 569 -9.04 -21.44 8.23
N LYS A 570 -7.92 -21.93 7.67
CA LYS A 570 -6.78 -21.08 7.28
C LYS A 570 -7.08 -20.20 6.07
N SER A 571 -7.79 -20.73 5.08
CA SER A 571 -8.25 -20.01 3.89
C SER A 571 -9.49 -20.69 3.31
N ALA A 572 -10.44 -19.91 2.81
CA ALA A 572 -11.61 -20.40 2.09
C ALA A 572 -12.06 -19.37 1.04
N MET A 573 -12.52 -19.88 -0.10
CA MET A 573 -13.34 -19.11 -1.03
C MET A 573 -14.80 -19.41 -0.70
N VAL A 574 -15.49 -18.44 -0.09
CA VAL A 574 -16.89 -18.58 0.31
C VAL A 574 -17.74 -17.72 -0.61
N ASP A 575 -18.63 -18.34 -1.39
CA ASP A 575 -19.55 -17.63 -2.30
C ASP A 575 -20.51 -16.72 -1.50
N LYS A 576 -21.11 -17.25 -0.42
CA LYS A 576 -21.99 -16.50 0.48
C LYS A 576 -21.74 -16.83 1.93
N LEU A 577 -21.30 -15.85 2.71
CA LEU A 577 -21.13 -15.95 4.16
C LEU A 577 -22.29 -15.22 4.87
N LYS A 578 -23.09 -15.94 5.66
CA LYS A 578 -24.10 -15.37 6.55
C LYS A 578 -23.66 -15.62 8.00
N THR A 579 -23.24 -14.57 8.70
CA THR A 579 -22.80 -14.65 10.11
C THR A 579 -23.39 -13.48 10.90
N ALA A 580 -23.59 -13.67 12.20
CA ALA A 580 -23.99 -12.57 13.10
C ALA A 580 -22.85 -11.58 13.33
N ASN A 581 -21.61 -12.08 13.47
CA ASN A 581 -20.40 -11.28 13.68
C ASN A 581 -19.33 -11.73 12.69
N PHE A 582 -18.64 -10.76 12.07
CA PHE A 582 -17.49 -10.99 11.21
C PHE A 582 -16.33 -10.11 11.65
N GLU A 583 -15.30 -10.71 12.24
CA GLU A 583 -14.09 -10.01 12.69
C GLU A 583 -12.97 -10.24 11.66
N ALA A 584 -12.58 -9.17 10.97
CA ALA A 584 -11.54 -9.22 9.93
C ALA A 584 -10.62 -8.01 10.05
N GLY A 585 -9.31 -8.22 9.85
CA GLY A 585 -8.34 -7.11 9.85
C GLY A 585 -8.56 -6.11 8.71
N SER A 586 -9.01 -6.58 7.55
CA SER A 586 -9.42 -5.75 6.40
C SER A 586 -10.43 -6.50 5.54
N VAL A 587 -11.39 -5.78 4.97
CA VAL A 587 -12.33 -6.29 3.96
C VAL A 587 -12.05 -5.58 2.64
N THR A 588 -11.67 -6.34 1.61
CA THR A 588 -11.43 -5.81 0.25
C THR A 588 -12.52 -6.32 -0.67
N THR A 589 -13.26 -5.41 -1.32
CA THR A 589 -14.30 -5.76 -2.30
C THR A 589 -14.31 -4.73 -3.43
N THR A 590 -14.72 -5.16 -4.62
CA THR A 590 -14.90 -4.27 -5.78
C THR A 590 -16.10 -3.35 -5.59
N ILE A 591 -17.17 -3.85 -4.95
CA ILE A 591 -18.43 -3.12 -4.75
C ILE A 591 -18.89 -3.35 -3.30
N LEU A 592 -19.18 -2.24 -2.61
CA LEU A 592 -20.10 -2.20 -1.47
C LEU A 592 -21.34 -1.47 -1.99
N ASP A 593 -22.46 -2.19 -2.13
CA ASP A 593 -23.72 -1.57 -2.54
C ASP A 593 -24.17 -0.51 -1.52
N ALA A 594 -25.00 0.44 -1.97
CA ALA A 594 -25.64 1.39 -1.07
C ALA A 594 -26.41 0.61 0.03
N GLU A 595 -26.27 1.04 1.29
CA GLU A 595 -26.87 0.40 2.48
C GLU A 595 -26.28 -0.98 2.86
N ALA A 596 -25.26 -1.50 2.16
CA ALA A 596 -24.57 -2.74 2.55
C ALA A 596 -23.90 -2.64 3.94
N VAL A 597 -23.58 -1.41 4.37
CA VAL A 597 -23.16 -1.10 5.74
C VAL A 597 -23.99 0.09 6.21
N THR A 598 -24.94 -0.12 7.13
CA THR A 598 -25.81 0.93 7.65
C THR A 598 -25.10 1.75 8.74
N ALA A 599 -25.48 3.02 8.89
CA ALA A 599 -24.79 3.97 9.77
C ALA A 599 -24.82 3.57 11.27
N ASP A 600 -25.84 2.83 11.71
CA ASP A 600 -25.94 2.27 13.07
C ASP A 600 -24.98 1.10 13.31
N LYS A 601 -24.42 0.51 12.24
CA LYS A 601 -23.41 -0.57 12.28
C LYS A 601 -21.98 -0.07 12.10
N LEU A 602 -21.81 1.22 11.78
CA LEU A 602 -20.52 1.90 11.72
C LEU A 602 -20.34 2.78 12.95
N ARG A 603 -19.40 2.42 13.83
CA ARG A 603 -18.99 3.32 14.91
C ARG A 603 -18.12 4.44 14.34
N VAL A 604 -18.75 5.52 13.91
CA VAL A 604 -18.05 6.72 13.43
C VAL A 604 -17.56 7.54 14.62
N ASP A 605 -16.36 7.21 15.11
CA ASP A 605 -15.67 8.03 16.10
C ASP A 605 -14.75 9.07 15.44
N GLN A 606 -14.28 10.03 16.23
CA GLN A 606 -13.37 11.10 15.77
C GLN A 606 -12.11 10.51 15.11
N ALA A 607 -11.65 9.33 15.53
CA ALA A 607 -10.46 8.69 14.97
C ALA A 607 -10.74 8.11 13.57
N LEU A 608 -11.90 7.49 13.35
CA LEU A 608 -12.35 7.07 12.02
C LEU A 608 -12.52 8.28 11.09
N PHE A 609 -13.13 9.36 11.60
CA PHE A 609 -13.28 10.61 10.86
C PHE A 609 -11.91 11.21 10.50
N ASN A 610 -10.98 11.29 11.43
CA ASN A 610 -9.63 11.80 11.18
C ASN A 610 -8.85 10.94 10.18
N LYS A 611 -9.01 9.61 10.20
CA LYS A 611 -8.40 8.71 9.21
C LYS A 611 -9.01 8.85 7.81
N LEU A 612 -10.32 9.13 7.72
CA LEU A 612 -11.00 9.46 6.47
C LEU A 612 -10.61 10.87 5.95
N VAL A 613 -10.38 11.82 6.86
CA VAL A 613 -10.09 13.24 6.58
C VAL A 613 -8.60 13.53 6.34
N ALA A 614 -7.70 12.56 6.56
CA ALA A 614 -6.25 12.73 6.40
C ALA A 614 -5.76 13.06 4.97
N ASN A 615 -6.66 13.14 3.98
CA ASN A 615 -6.33 13.52 2.60
C ASN A 615 -7.27 14.64 2.13
N GLU A 616 -6.95 15.88 2.52
CA GLU A 616 -7.80 17.07 2.33
C GLU A 616 -8.21 17.32 0.86
N ALA A 617 -7.44 16.85 -0.12
CA ALA A 617 -7.65 17.16 -1.54
C ALA A 617 -8.91 16.49 -2.13
N TYR A 618 -9.16 15.21 -1.86
CA TYR A 618 -10.28 14.47 -2.45
C TYR A 618 -11.61 14.75 -1.75
N LEU A 619 -11.58 14.92 -0.42
CA LEU A 619 -12.77 15.32 0.33
C LEU A 619 -13.10 16.80 0.12
N SER A 620 -12.12 17.67 -0.14
CA SER A 620 -12.41 19.03 -0.62
C SER A 620 -13.16 19.00 -1.95
N MET A 621 -12.89 18.06 -2.87
CA MET A 621 -13.70 17.90 -4.09
C MET A 621 -15.11 17.34 -3.81
N LEU A 622 -15.25 16.40 -2.87
CA LEU A 622 -16.53 15.77 -2.53
C LEU A 622 -17.46 16.74 -1.76
N PHE A 623 -16.91 17.45 -0.78
CA PHE A 623 -17.59 18.52 -0.06
C PHE A 623 -17.69 19.81 -0.88
N ALA A 624 -16.79 20.09 -1.83
CA ALA A 624 -17.01 21.15 -2.81
C ALA A 624 -18.19 20.83 -3.72
N LYS A 625 -18.47 19.56 -4.06
CA LYS A 625 -19.70 19.22 -4.80
C LYS A 625 -20.96 19.38 -3.93
N GLN A 626 -20.94 18.99 -2.66
CA GLN A 626 -22.10 19.18 -1.77
C GLN A 626 -22.29 20.66 -1.38
N ALA A 627 -21.20 21.41 -1.16
CA ALA A 627 -21.22 22.84 -0.93
C ALA A 627 -21.56 23.61 -2.20
N PHE A 628 -21.13 23.17 -3.39
CA PHE A 628 -21.56 23.72 -4.68
C PHE A 628 -23.05 23.46 -4.92
N ILE A 629 -23.57 22.27 -4.64
CA ILE A 629 -25.00 21.96 -4.73
C ILE A 629 -25.81 22.78 -3.70
N ASN A 630 -25.33 22.93 -2.47
CA ASN A 630 -25.99 23.76 -1.46
C ASN A 630 -25.91 25.25 -1.79
N ARG A 631 -24.81 25.73 -2.39
CA ARG A 631 -24.60 27.12 -2.84
C ARG A 631 -25.34 27.43 -4.15
N VAL A 632 -25.68 26.42 -4.94
CA VAL A 632 -26.61 26.50 -6.08
C VAL A 632 -28.07 26.45 -5.62
N ARG A 633 -28.39 25.75 -4.52
CA ARG A 633 -29.76 25.70 -3.94
C ARG A 633 -30.09 26.89 -3.03
N SER A 634 -29.11 27.53 -2.40
CA SER A 634 -29.33 28.76 -1.63
C SER A 634 -29.20 29.99 -2.53
N ILE A 635 -30.33 30.63 -2.85
CA ILE A 635 -30.40 31.94 -3.52
C ILE A 635 -29.90 33.02 -2.54
N SER A 636 -28.60 33.04 -2.25
CA SER A 636 -27.95 34.17 -1.62
C SER A 636 -26.47 34.16 -2.01
N ILE A 637 -26.18 34.77 -3.16
CA ILE A 637 -24.82 35.15 -3.51
C ILE A 637 -24.51 36.39 -2.68
N ASP A 638 -23.55 36.28 -1.78
CA ASP A 638 -22.98 37.44 -1.09
C ASP A 638 -22.31 38.35 -2.13
N ALA A 639 -22.82 39.57 -2.26
CA ALA A 639 -22.40 40.54 -3.26
C ALA A 639 -20.90 40.88 -3.16
N SER A 640 -20.26 40.65 -2.00
CA SER A 640 -18.81 40.81 -1.81
C SER A 640 -17.95 39.92 -2.71
N GLN A 641 -18.53 38.91 -3.35
CA GLN A 641 -17.83 37.97 -4.22
C GLN A 641 -17.90 38.34 -5.71
N ILE A 642 -18.63 39.39 -6.09
CA ILE A 642 -18.73 39.87 -7.48
C ILE A 642 -17.62 40.91 -7.73
N LYS A 643 -16.41 40.44 -8.08
CA LYS A 643 -15.27 41.33 -8.39
C LYS A 643 -15.33 41.94 -9.79
N THR A 644 -16.02 41.30 -10.74
CA THR A 644 -16.14 41.78 -12.13
C THR A 644 -17.45 41.28 -12.75
N GLY A 645 -18.47 42.14 -12.87
CA GLY A 645 -19.74 41.78 -13.53
C GLY A 645 -20.93 42.66 -13.16
N THR A 646 -22.02 42.53 -13.93
CA THR A 646 -23.31 43.21 -13.72
C THR A 646 -24.13 42.48 -12.66
N LEU A 647 -24.57 43.18 -11.61
CA LEU A 647 -25.55 42.67 -10.64
C LEU A 647 -26.97 43.03 -11.13
N SER A 648 -27.79 42.02 -11.43
CA SER A 648 -29.20 42.20 -11.87
C SER A 648 -30.12 41.37 -10.97
N GLY A 649 -31.11 42.01 -10.34
CA GLY A 649 -32.11 41.35 -9.49
C GLY A 649 -33.23 42.32 -9.09
N ASP A 650 -34.42 41.79 -8.79
CA ASP A 650 -35.64 42.57 -8.51
C ASP A 650 -35.52 43.51 -7.29
N ARG A 651 -34.64 43.19 -6.33
CA ARG A 651 -34.32 44.04 -5.16
C ARG A 651 -32.85 43.88 -4.77
N ILE A 652 -32.13 45.00 -4.61
CA ILE A 652 -30.77 45.06 -4.06
C ILE A 652 -30.86 45.63 -2.63
N TYR A 653 -30.76 44.78 -1.60
CA TYR A 653 -30.68 45.20 -0.20
C TYR A 653 -29.24 45.56 0.17
N GLY A 654 -28.71 46.63 -0.42
CA GLY A 654 -27.44 47.22 -0.02
C GLY A 654 -27.71 48.46 0.82
N GLY A 655 -27.36 48.45 2.11
CA GLY A 655 -27.51 49.63 2.96
C GLY A 655 -26.80 50.88 2.42
N THR A 656 -25.76 50.69 1.60
CA THR A 656 -25.06 51.76 0.87
C THR A 656 -24.49 51.20 -0.44
N ILE A 657 -24.87 51.77 -1.58
CA ILE A 657 -24.18 51.51 -2.86
C ILE A 657 -23.03 52.53 -2.95
N SER A 658 -21.84 52.14 -2.47
CA SER A 658 -20.62 52.95 -2.54
C SER A 658 -19.80 52.53 -3.76
N GLY A 659 -19.90 53.30 -4.83
CA GLY A 659 -18.95 53.26 -5.94
C GLY A 659 -18.23 54.60 -5.98
N THR A 660 -16.90 54.60 -6.06
CA THR A 660 -16.09 55.84 -6.15
C THR A 660 -16.52 56.73 -7.31
N THR A 661 -17.12 56.17 -8.36
CA THR A 661 -17.75 56.93 -9.46
C THR A 661 -18.83 56.09 -10.16
N LEU A 662 -20.04 56.64 -10.37
CA LEU A 662 -21.00 56.12 -11.37
C LEU A 662 -20.61 56.69 -12.75
N THR A 663 -19.75 56.00 -13.49
CA THR A 663 -19.25 56.47 -14.80
C THR A 663 -20.05 55.92 -15.97
N GLY A 664 -20.29 56.76 -16.99
CA GLY A 664 -20.99 56.39 -18.22
C GLY A 664 -22.50 56.48 -18.05
N HIS A 665 -23.16 57.29 -18.89
CA HIS A 665 -24.62 57.50 -18.99
C HIS A 665 -25.50 56.76 -17.96
N THR A 666 -25.35 57.09 -16.67
CA THR A 666 -26.03 56.36 -15.60
C THR A 666 -27.41 56.96 -15.45
N ARG A 667 -28.45 56.18 -15.74
CA ARG A 667 -29.85 56.58 -15.55
C ARG A 667 -30.39 55.91 -14.29
N ILE A 668 -30.75 56.70 -13.28
CA ILE A 668 -31.44 56.22 -12.08
C ILE A 668 -32.95 56.34 -12.33
N ASN A 669 -33.61 55.21 -12.61
CA ASN A 669 -35.07 55.17 -12.72
C ASN A 669 -35.65 54.84 -11.34
N LEU A 670 -36.12 55.86 -10.63
CA LEU A 670 -36.98 55.67 -9.46
C LEU A 670 -38.38 55.31 -9.99
N GLY A 671 -38.92 54.14 -9.63
CA GLY A 671 -40.22 53.67 -10.11
C GLY A 671 -41.39 54.59 -9.70
N GLU A 672 -42.62 54.15 -9.95
CA GLU A 672 -43.86 54.94 -9.77
C GLU A 672 -44.02 55.60 -8.38
N TYR A 673 -43.38 55.04 -7.35
CA TYR A 673 -43.35 55.58 -5.97
C TYR A 673 -41.93 55.69 -5.39
N GLY A 674 -40.88 55.64 -6.21
CA GLY A 674 -39.51 55.71 -5.73
C GLY A 674 -39.16 57.11 -5.21
N SER A 675 -38.81 57.20 -3.92
CA SER A 675 -38.31 58.43 -3.29
C SER A 675 -36.81 58.34 -3.03
N PHE A 676 -36.10 59.47 -3.07
CA PHE A 676 -34.80 59.60 -2.42
C PHE A 676 -35.04 59.82 -0.93
N ASP A 677 -34.46 59.00 -0.05
CA ASP A 677 -34.53 59.22 1.39
C ASP A 677 -33.81 60.52 1.74
N THR A 678 -34.55 61.45 2.35
CA THR A 678 -34.07 62.78 2.66
C THR A 678 -33.35 62.79 4.01
N VAL A 679 -32.07 63.19 4.03
CA VAL A 679 -31.40 63.54 5.29
C VAL A 679 -31.95 64.90 5.72
N ASN A 680 -32.36 65.04 6.98
CA ASN A 680 -32.91 66.30 7.48
C ASN A 680 -34.10 66.87 6.67
N GLY A 681 -34.98 65.99 6.17
CA GLY A 681 -36.28 66.39 5.62
C GLY A 681 -36.27 67.08 4.25
N GLY A 682 -35.14 67.05 3.53
CA GLY A 682 -35.06 67.46 2.12
C GLY A 682 -34.04 66.69 1.27
N LEU A 683 -34.17 66.80 -0.05
CA LEU A 683 -33.19 66.29 -1.02
C LEU A 683 -32.15 67.36 -1.29
N GLN A 684 -30.87 67.09 -1.00
CA GLN A 684 -29.76 68.02 -1.19
C GLN A 684 -28.89 67.60 -2.37
N ILE A 685 -28.65 68.52 -3.30
CA ILE A 685 -27.72 68.34 -4.43
C ILE A 685 -26.61 69.38 -4.27
N ASN A 686 -25.40 68.91 -4.00
CA ASN A 686 -24.23 69.75 -3.89
C ASN A 686 -23.41 69.67 -5.17
N VAL A 687 -22.98 70.83 -5.66
CA VAL A 687 -22.11 70.99 -6.83
C VAL A 687 -20.79 71.59 -6.32
N PRO A 688 -19.77 70.75 -6.09
CA PRO A 688 -18.45 71.23 -5.71
C PRO A 688 -17.90 72.21 -6.74
N ARG A 689 -17.19 73.24 -6.28
CA ARG A 689 -16.59 74.25 -7.18
C ARG A 689 -15.64 73.63 -8.21
N ALA A 690 -14.95 72.55 -7.85
CA ALA A 690 -14.14 71.72 -8.75
C ALA A 690 -14.08 70.26 -8.26
N VAL A 691 -13.51 69.37 -9.07
CA VAL A 691 -13.26 67.96 -8.67
C VAL A 691 -12.50 67.94 -7.33
N ASN A 692 -13.02 67.20 -6.35
CA ASN A 692 -12.49 67.08 -4.98
C ASN A 692 -12.52 68.36 -4.11
N SER A 693 -13.23 69.41 -4.53
CA SER A 693 -13.44 70.58 -3.67
C SER A 693 -14.44 70.28 -2.55
N LYS A 694 -14.22 70.89 -1.39
CA LYS A 694 -15.14 70.80 -0.26
C LYS A 694 -16.16 71.93 -0.24
N ASP A 695 -15.87 73.03 -0.90
CA ASP A 695 -16.76 74.18 -1.07
C ASP A 695 -17.53 74.11 -2.39
N GLY A 696 -18.68 74.75 -2.44
CA GLY A 696 -19.48 74.83 -3.67
C GLY A 696 -20.84 75.47 -3.51
N LEU A 697 -21.67 75.23 -4.52
CA LEU A 697 -23.06 75.68 -4.57
C LEU A 697 -23.99 74.50 -4.41
N GLY A 698 -25.16 74.72 -3.84
CA GLY A 698 -26.13 73.66 -3.63
C GLY A 698 -27.56 74.10 -3.85
N VAL A 699 -28.40 73.11 -4.17
CA VAL A 699 -29.85 73.23 -4.20
C VAL A 699 -30.42 72.17 -3.29
N GLN A 700 -31.32 72.58 -2.39
CA GLN A 700 -32.05 71.67 -1.52
C GLN A 700 -33.56 71.81 -1.76
N PHE A 701 -34.23 70.66 -1.90
CA PHE A 701 -35.69 70.57 -1.93
C PHE A 701 -36.16 70.17 -0.54
N ILE A 702 -36.73 71.11 0.21
CA ILE A 702 -37.13 70.90 1.60
C ILE A 702 -38.65 70.66 1.65
N GLY A 703 -39.05 69.57 2.31
CA GLY A 703 -40.46 69.24 2.52
C GLY A 703 -41.19 70.32 3.31
N SER A 704 -42.47 70.54 2.98
CA SER A 704 -43.27 71.60 3.60
C SER A 704 -43.71 71.23 5.01
N SER A 705 -43.40 72.10 5.99
CA SER A 705 -43.80 72.13 7.41
C SER A 705 -42.88 71.47 8.45
N GLY A 706 -42.82 72.08 9.65
CA GLY A 706 -42.32 71.43 10.88
C GLY A 706 -40.90 71.78 11.36
N ARG A 707 -40.19 72.76 10.78
CA ARG A 707 -38.76 73.01 11.10
C ARG A 707 -38.41 74.37 11.73
N GLY A 708 -39.39 75.20 12.07
CA GLY A 708 -39.18 76.48 12.79
C GLY A 708 -39.23 77.73 11.90
N GLU A 709 -39.02 78.91 12.51
CA GLU A 709 -39.26 80.22 11.89
C GLU A 709 -38.23 80.66 10.83
N ASN A 710 -37.07 80.00 10.73
CA ASN A 710 -35.99 80.38 9.80
C ASN A 710 -35.52 79.22 8.90
N VAL A 711 -36.37 78.21 8.68
CA VAL A 711 -36.03 77.11 7.77
C VAL A 711 -36.71 77.33 6.42
N PRO A 712 -35.94 77.45 5.33
CA PRO A 712 -36.49 77.67 4.00
C PRO A 712 -37.32 76.45 3.58
N TYR A 713 -38.54 76.68 3.09
CA TYR A 713 -39.43 75.64 2.56
C TYR A 713 -39.43 75.67 1.02
N GLY A 714 -39.49 74.50 0.38
CA GLY A 714 -39.47 74.41 -1.08
C GLY A 714 -38.04 74.38 -1.65
N LEU A 715 -37.79 75.17 -2.70
CA LEU A 715 -36.48 75.27 -3.36
C LEU A 715 -35.59 76.25 -2.57
N PHE A 716 -34.60 75.73 -1.85
CA PHE A 716 -33.58 76.53 -1.18
C PHE A 716 -32.27 76.46 -1.95
N VAL A 717 -31.66 77.61 -2.23
CA VAL A 717 -30.41 77.72 -2.97
C VAL A 717 -29.40 78.45 -2.08
N TYR A 718 -28.20 77.90 -1.94
CA TYR A 718 -27.24 78.35 -0.94
C TYR A 718 -25.79 78.16 -1.40
N LYS A 719 -24.87 78.80 -0.68
CA LYS A 719 -23.44 78.52 -0.72
C LYS A 719 -23.06 77.69 0.49
N ASP A 720 -22.13 76.77 0.30
CA ASP A 720 -21.58 75.95 1.37
C ASP A 720 -20.06 76.03 1.37
N ASP A 721 -19.52 76.46 2.51
CA ASP A 721 -18.07 76.59 2.71
C ASP A 721 -17.40 75.22 2.89
N ASP A 722 -18.15 74.18 3.29
CA ASP A 722 -17.66 72.81 3.44
C ASP A 722 -18.82 71.79 3.40
N ILE A 723 -19.18 71.35 2.19
CA ILE A 723 -20.20 70.35 1.86
C ILE A 723 -19.97 69.01 2.59
N THR A 724 -18.74 68.74 3.08
CA THR A 724 -18.45 67.50 3.83
C THR A 724 -18.89 67.58 5.29
N ARG A 725 -19.35 68.74 5.74
CA ARG A 725 -19.83 69.01 7.10
C ARG A 725 -21.32 69.40 7.04
N GLY A 726 -22.08 68.97 8.05
CA GLY A 726 -23.47 69.41 8.19
C GLY A 726 -23.56 70.86 8.66
N ASP A 727 -24.66 71.53 8.30
CA ASP A 727 -25.06 72.86 8.81
C ASP A 727 -24.11 74.02 8.48
N THR A 728 -23.39 73.95 7.36
CA THR A 728 -22.50 75.01 6.84
C THR A 728 -23.10 75.84 5.71
N ALA A 729 -24.33 75.54 5.30
CA ALA A 729 -25.07 76.32 4.31
C ALA A 729 -25.32 77.75 4.80
N ARG A 730 -25.05 78.73 3.92
CA ARG A 730 -25.21 80.16 4.19
C ARG A 730 -25.84 80.87 3.00
N ASP A 731 -26.44 82.02 3.29
CA ASP A 731 -26.90 82.96 2.26
C ASP A 731 -25.72 83.38 1.37
N THR A 732 -26.01 83.60 0.10
CA THR A 732 -24.98 83.94 -0.90
C THR A 732 -25.48 84.99 -1.86
N ASP A 733 -24.58 85.92 -2.19
CA ASP A 733 -24.79 86.94 -3.22
C ASP A 733 -24.30 86.46 -4.61
N GLU A 734 -23.89 85.19 -4.74
CA GLU A 734 -23.45 84.61 -6.01
C GLU A 734 -24.63 84.35 -6.97
N PHE A 735 -24.34 84.26 -8.28
CA PHE A 735 -25.34 83.94 -9.30
C PHE A 735 -25.72 82.45 -9.25
N ILE A 736 -26.62 82.11 -8.33
CA ILE A 736 -27.03 80.73 -8.06
C ILE A 736 -28.15 80.21 -8.96
N MET A 737 -28.99 81.08 -9.50
CA MET A 737 -30.08 80.72 -10.41
C MET A 737 -30.25 81.81 -11.48
N THR A 738 -29.96 81.45 -12.73
CA THR A 738 -30.27 82.31 -13.88
C THR A 738 -31.52 81.76 -14.57
N VAL A 739 -32.62 82.51 -14.52
CA VAL A 739 -33.85 82.15 -15.24
C VAL A 739 -33.88 82.88 -16.57
N GLN A 740 -33.52 82.20 -17.65
CA GLN A 740 -33.73 82.69 -19.01
C GLN A 740 -35.16 82.37 -19.45
N GLY A 741 -36.13 83.11 -18.92
CA GLY A 741 -37.55 82.87 -19.16
C GLY A 741 -38.44 83.46 -18.08
N TYR A 742 -39.51 82.75 -17.76
CA TYR A 742 -40.59 83.26 -16.92
C TYR A 742 -40.88 82.29 -15.79
N ILE A 743 -41.23 82.83 -14.63
CA ILE A 743 -41.50 82.04 -13.42
C ILE A 743 -43.00 82.11 -13.17
N ASN A 744 -43.70 80.97 -13.18
CA ASN A 744 -45.08 80.93 -12.70
C ASN A 744 -45.07 80.80 -11.18
N THR A 745 -45.61 81.81 -10.50
CA THR A 745 -45.66 81.88 -9.05
C THR A 745 -47.11 81.79 -8.59
N LYS A 746 -47.39 80.90 -7.63
CA LYS A 746 -48.76 80.73 -7.11
C LYS A 746 -49.24 82.05 -6.47
N GLY A 747 -50.41 82.54 -6.87
CA GLY A 747 -51.02 83.77 -6.36
C GLY A 747 -50.67 85.05 -7.14
N ILE A 748 -49.60 85.05 -7.94
CA ILE A 748 -49.21 86.18 -8.81
C ILE A 748 -49.34 85.79 -10.29
N GLY A 749 -49.05 84.53 -10.63
CA GLY A 749 -49.07 83.94 -11.98
C GLY A 749 -47.71 84.04 -12.69
N TRP A 750 -47.72 84.06 -14.03
CA TRP A 750 -46.50 84.15 -14.83
C TRP A 750 -45.84 85.52 -14.66
N LEU A 751 -44.72 85.55 -13.95
CA LEU A 751 -43.94 86.75 -13.72
C LEU A 751 -42.79 86.81 -14.73
N LYS A 752 -42.71 87.96 -15.41
CA LYS A 752 -41.70 88.34 -16.37
C LYS A 752 -40.63 89.15 -15.66
N THR A 753 -39.42 88.62 -15.66
CA THR A 753 -38.21 89.39 -15.34
C THR A 753 -37.46 89.67 -16.62
N GLY A 754 -36.73 90.77 -16.67
CA GLY A 754 -35.93 91.08 -17.85
C GLY A 754 -35.00 92.24 -17.63
N LYS A 755 -34.08 92.39 -18.58
CA LYS A 755 -33.27 93.60 -18.69
C LYS A 755 -34.03 94.60 -19.55
N GLY A 756 -34.48 95.67 -18.94
CA GLY A 756 -35.18 96.79 -19.58
C GLY A 756 -34.25 97.97 -19.83
N LYS A 757 -34.83 99.01 -20.41
CA LYS A 757 -34.17 100.30 -20.58
C LYS A 757 -35.19 101.41 -20.49
N VAL A 758 -34.89 102.42 -19.67
CA VAL A 758 -35.63 103.69 -19.63
C VAL A 758 -34.68 104.78 -20.10
N GLY A 759 -34.92 105.30 -21.31
CA GLY A 759 -34.00 106.24 -21.97
C GLY A 759 -32.62 105.61 -22.23
N SER A 760 -31.57 106.14 -21.60
CA SER A 760 -30.20 105.61 -21.63
C SER A 760 -29.88 104.66 -20.47
N VAL A 761 -30.73 104.60 -19.44
CA VAL A 761 -30.48 103.85 -18.20
C VAL A 761 -30.95 102.40 -18.36
N THR A 762 -30.06 101.47 -18.03
CA THR A 762 -30.40 100.04 -17.96
C THR A 762 -31.22 99.77 -16.71
N THR A 763 -32.35 99.09 -16.87
CA THR A 763 -33.25 98.77 -15.77
C THR A 763 -33.42 97.26 -15.61
N GLY A 764 -33.73 96.83 -14.39
CA GLY A 764 -34.32 95.51 -14.16
C GLY A 764 -35.83 95.63 -14.27
N THR A 765 -36.45 94.96 -15.22
CA THR A 765 -37.91 94.97 -15.41
C THR A 765 -38.55 93.82 -14.64
N LEU A 766 -39.60 94.12 -13.89
CA LEU A 766 -40.46 93.16 -13.19
C LEU A 766 -41.92 93.42 -13.57
N GLY A 767 -42.61 92.45 -14.15
CA GLY A 767 -44.01 92.59 -14.52
C GLY A 767 -44.72 91.25 -14.70
N PHE A 768 -46.03 91.27 -14.88
CA PHE A 768 -46.79 90.06 -15.24
C PHE A 768 -46.64 89.75 -16.74
N TRP A 769 -46.61 88.47 -17.13
CA TRP A 769 -46.22 87.96 -18.46
C TRP A 769 -46.96 88.62 -19.65
N GLN A 770 -48.21 89.03 -19.45
CA GLN A 770 -49.06 89.70 -20.45
C GLN A 770 -49.47 91.13 -20.05
N SER A 771 -48.88 91.67 -19.00
CA SER A 771 -49.20 93.02 -18.54
C SER A 771 -48.46 94.05 -19.40
N THR A 772 -49.17 95.12 -19.76
CA THR A 772 -48.57 96.35 -20.29
C THR A 772 -47.95 97.21 -19.20
N VAL A 773 -48.13 96.80 -17.94
CA VAL A 773 -47.58 97.42 -16.73
C VAL A 773 -46.38 96.62 -16.23
N ALA A 774 -45.27 97.30 -15.97
CA ALA A 774 -44.09 96.76 -15.29
C ALA A 774 -43.44 97.80 -14.37
N LEU A 775 -42.64 97.33 -13.42
CA LEU A 775 -41.73 98.17 -12.65
C LEU A 775 -40.32 97.98 -13.21
N ASP A 776 -39.67 99.08 -13.55
CA ASP A 776 -38.33 99.16 -14.08
C ASP A 776 -37.42 99.77 -13.02
N TYR A 777 -36.66 98.92 -12.34
CA TYR A 777 -35.74 99.32 -11.28
C TYR A 777 -34.44 99.84 -11.88
N ALA A 778 -34.18 101.13 -11.70
CA ALA A 778 -32.93 101.78 -12.06
C ALA A 778 -32.09 102.07 -10.81
N PRO A 779 -30.77 102.35 -10.94
CA PRO A 779 -29.92 102.63 -9.79
C PRO A 779 -30.41 103.78 -8.88
N ASN A 780 -31.08 104.78 -9.46
CA ASN A 780 -31.45 106.02 -8.76
C ASN A 780 -32.96 106.29 -8.74
N ASP A 781 -33.78 105.46 -9.39
CA ASP A 781 -35.24 105.64 -9.46
C ASP A 781 -35.92 104.30 -9.74
N ILE A 782 -37.21 104.21 -9.40
CA ILE A 782 -38.06 103.10 -9.83
C ILE A 782 -39.02 103.70 -10.85
N TYR A 783 -39.02 103.16 -12.06
CA TYR A 783 -39.94 103.59 -13.09
C TYR A 783 -41.18 102.69 -13.08
N TYR A 784 -42.35 103.30 -12.97
CA TYR A 784 -43.60 102.65 -13.35
C TYR A 784 -43.73 102.73 -14.86
N THR A 785 -43.67 101.60 -15.56
CA THR A 785 -43.81 101.54 -17.01
C THR A 785 -45.21 101.07 -17.37
N TYR A 786 -45.95 101.88 -18.13
CA TYR A 786 -47.28 101.55 -18.66
C TYR A 786 -47.29 101.74 -20.16
N ASN A 787 -47.70 100.70 -20.89
CA ASN A 787 -47.84 100.69 -22.35
C ASN A 787 -46.58 101.17 -23.09
N GLY A 788 -45.40 100.80 -22.57
CA GLY A 788 -44.09 101.15 -23.13
C GLY A 788 -43.53 102.53 -22.73
N THR A 789 -44.27 103.31 -21.92
CA THR A 789 -43.81 104.61 -21.40
C THR A 789 -43.49 104.51 -19.92
N ALA A 790 -42.33 105.03 -19.49
CA ALA A 790 -41.81 104.94 -18.13
C ALA A 790 -41.96 106.25 -17.35
N TYR A 791 -42.42 106.16 -16.09
CA TYR A 791 -42.67 107.29 -15.18
C TYR A 791 -41.88 107.11 -13.89
N GLY A 792 -41.02 108.07 -13.53
CA GLY A 792 -40.16 107.97 -12.34
C GLY A 792 -40.93 108.17 -11.03
N LEU A 793 -40.78 107.26 -10.08
CA LEU A 793 -41.43 107.30 -8.77
C LEU A 793 -40.85 108.44 -7.89
N TRP A 794 -39.56 108.75 -8.03
CA TRP A 794 -38.92 109.89 -7.34
C TRP A 794 -39.55 111.25 -7.69
N ALA A 795 -40.11 111.40 -8.88
CA ALA A 795 -40.79 112.63 -9.29
C ALA A 795 -42.06 112.91 -8.46
N ILE A 796 -42.66 111.87 -7.86
CA ILE A 796 -43.89 111.96 -7.07
C ILE A 796 -43.59 112.24 -5.58
N ILE A 797 -42.48 111.71 -5.04
CA ILE A 797 -42.17 111.73 -3.59
C ILE A 797 -41.63 113.10 -3.10
N LYS A 798 -41.05 113.95 -3.96
CA LYS A 798 -40.43 115.24 -3.54
C LYS A 798 -41.38 116.37 -3.16
N GLN A 799 -42.69 116.16 -3.14
CA GLN A 799 -43.66 117.27 -3.16
C GLN A 799 -43.88 118.03 -1.81
N SER A 800 -43.19 117.71 -0.69
CA SER A 800 -43.56 118.32 0.62
C SER A 800 -42.43 118.61 1.65
N PHE A 801 -41.19 118.88 1.25
CA PHE A 801 -40.12 119.22 2.21
C PHE A 801 -40.14 120.68 2.69
N SER A 802 -39.86 120.93 3.98
CA SER A 802 -39.77 122.26 4.61
C SER A 802 -38.48 122.44 5.43
N ASP A 803 -37.32 122.26 4.79
CA ASP A 803 -35.96 122.47 5.36
C ASP A 803 -35.47 123.90 5.06
N SER A 804 -34.79 124.56 6.00
CA SER A 804 -34.30 125.94 5.80
C SER A 804 -33.26 126.04 4.68
N ARG A 805 -32.50 124.97 4.38
CA ARG A 805 -31.56 124.91 3.24
C ARG A 805 -32.27 124.92 1.90
N LEU A 806 -33.56 124.56 1.88
CA LEU A 806 -34.39 124.49 0.68
C LEU A 806 -35.28 125.74 0.54
N LYS A 807 -35.05 126.78 1.36
CA LYS A 807 -35.83 128.02 1.37
C LYS A 807 -34.90 129.24 1.43
N GLU A 808 -35.23 130.27 0.69
CA GLU A 808 -34.54 131.57 0.71
C GLU A 808 -35.50 132.68 1.11
N ASN A 809 -34.98 133.85 1.51
CA ASN A 809 -35.77 135.00 1.98
C ASN A 809 -36.68 134.70 3.19
N ILE A 810 -36.18 133.88 4.13
CA ILE A 810 -36.89 133.54 5.37
C ILE A 810 -36.86 134.78 6.28
N VAL A 811 -38.01 135.46 6.38
CA VAL A 811 -38.21 136.66 7.21
C VAL A 811 -39.40 136.47 8.15
N ASP A 812 -39.48 137.26 9.22
CA ASP A 812 -40.62 137.25 10.13
C ASP A 812 -41.93 137.58 9.38
N CYS A 813 -42.97 136.77 9.60
CA CYS A 813 -44.26 136.98 8.96
C CYS A 813 -44.97 138.19 9.58
N LYS A 814 -45.11 139.27 8.77
CA LYS A 814 -45.82 140.51 9.12
C LYS A 814 -47.29 140.54 8.67
N HIS A 815 -47.73 139.54 7.91
CA HIS A 815 -49.11 139.40 7.48
C HIS A 815 -49.97 138.93 8.66
N LYS A 816 -51.14 139.55 8.82
CA LYS A 816 -52.12 139.16 9.84
C LYS A 816 -52.98 138.03 9.30
N ALA A 817 -52.71 136.81 9.74
CA ALA A 817 -53.44 135.64 9.27
C ALA A 817 -54.94 135.70 9.62
N LEU A 818 -55.30 136.39 10.70
CA LEU A 818 -56.70 136.64 11.09
C LEU A 818 -57.51 137.35 9.99
N ASP A 819 -56.91 138.29 9.28
CA ASP A 819 -57.61 139.08 8.25
C ASP A 819 -58.01 138.20 7.04
N TYR A 820 -57.23 137.15 6.76
CA TYR A 820 -57.53 136.17 5.72
C TYR A 820 -58.57 135.14 6.20
N ILE A 821 -58.42 134.62 7.42
CA ILE A 821 -59.35 133.61 7.96
C ILE A 821 -60.77 134.15 8.11
N GLN A 822 -60.93 135.42 8.49
CA GLN A 822 -62.25 136.04 8.61
C GLN A 822 -63.00 136.14 7.26
N GLN A 823 -62.28 136.12 6.14
CA GLN A 823 -62.89 136.14 4.81
C GLN A 823 -63.35 134.75 4.35
N PHE A 824 -62.83 133.68 4.96
CA PHE A 824 -63.23 132.32 4.63
C PHE A 824 -64.66 132.02 5.03
N GLN A 825 -65.40 131.44 4.09
CA GLN A 825 -66.77 130.99 4.28
C GLN A 825 -66.77 129.49 4.54
N PHE A 826 -66.83 129.11 5.81
CA PHE A 826 -66.98 127.70 6.17
C PHE A 826 -68.35 127.18 5.73
N LYS A 827 -68.34 125.99 5.13
CA LYS A 827 -69.52 125.32 4.59
C LYS A 827 -69.68 123.96 5.23
N GLU A 828 -70.93 123.50 5.23
CA GLU A 828 -71.31 122.14 5.54
C GLU A 828 -71.84 121.49 4.25
N TYR A 829 -71.34 120.33 3.86
CA TYR A 829 -71.69 119.69 2.58
C TYR A 829 -71.55 118.16 2.57
N ASP A 830 -72.44 117.52 1.81
CA ASP A 830 -72.37 116.10 1.45
C ASP A 830 -71.54 115.88 0.18
N TRP A 831 -70.77 114.80 0.14
CA TRP A 831 -70.07 114.40 -1.07
C TRP A 831 -71.03 113.70 -2.04
N LYS A 832 -70.90 113.93 -3.35
CA LYS A 832 -71.70 113.18 -4.34
C LYS A 832 -71.20 111.75 -4.48
N LYS A 833 -72.12 110.79 -4.69
CA LYS A 833 -71.78 109.39 -5.01
C LYS A 833 -71.18 109.30 -6.42
N GLN A 834 -70.11 108.53 -6.58
CA GLN A 834 -69.45 108.27 -7.87
C GLN A 834 -69.45 106.76 -8.16
N GLU A 835 -69.43 106.34 -9.43
CA GLU A 835 -69.59 104.92 -9.82
C GLU A 835 -68.39 104.03 -9.42
N ASP A 836 -67.20 104.61 -9.38
CA ASP A 836 -65.90 103.98 -9.22
C ASP A 836 -65.33 104.09 -7.79
N ARG A 837 -66.04 104.76 -6.87
CA ARG A 837 -65.61 104.95 -5.48
C ARG A 837 -66.77 105.19 -4.50
N PRO A 838 -66.69 104.69 -3.25
CA PRO A 838 -67.71 104.92 -2.24
C PRO A 838 -67.87 106.41 -1.91
N GLN A 839 -69.11 106.83 -1.63
CA GLN A 839 -69.44 108.20 -1.25
C GLN A 839 -68.77 108.55 0.09
N GLN A 840 -68.09 109.70 0.15
CA GLN A 840 -67.43 110.15 1.37
C GLN A 840 -68.44 110.68 2.39
N ALA A 841 -68.06 110.68 3.67
CA ALA A 841 -68.90 111.13 4.77
C ALA A 841 -69.20 112.64 4.69
N HIS A 842 -70.39 113.02 5.16
CA HIS A 842 -70.81 114.40 5.29
C HIS A 842 -69.76 115.25 6.03
N THR A 843 -69.42 116.40 5.45
CA THR A 843 -68.41 117.31 5.99
C THR A 843 -69.12 118.46 6.70
N LYS A 844 -69.05 118.48 8.04
CA LYS A 844 -69.72 119.50 8.89
C LYS A 844 -69.06 120.87 8.84
N ILE A 845 -67.74 120.91 8.77
CA ILE A 845 -66.97 122.14 8.65
C ILE A 845 -65.93 121.88 7.58
N GLY A 846 -66.17 122.44 6.40
CA GLY A 846 -65.29 122.34 5.25
C GLY A 846 -65.17 123.68 4.55
N LEU A 847 -64.29 123.72 3.57
CA LEU A 847 -64.11 124.86 2.69
C LEU A 847 -64.29 124.37 1.25
N ILE A 848 -64.85 125.22 0.40
CA ILE A 848 -64.95 124.95 -1.02
C ILE A 848 -63.72 125.57 -1.69
N ALA A 849 -62.97 124.76 -2.42
CA ALA A 849 -61.69 125.16 -3.00
C ALA A 849 -61.80 126.43 -3.86
N GLN A 850 -62.86 126.59 -4.63
CA GLN A 850 -63.12 127.79 -5.44
C GLN A 850 -63.28 129.05 -4.59
N GLU A 851 -63.90 128.94 -3.41
CA GLU A 851 -64.12 130.07 -2.51
C GLU A 851 -62.82 130.46 -1.79
N VAL A 852 -62.02 129.47 -1.38
CA VAL A 852 -60.69 129.72 -0.78
C VAL A 852 -59.74 130.36 -1.79
N GLN A 853 -59.79 129.89 -3.04
CA GLN A 853 -58.98 130.42 -4.13
C GLN A 853 -59.26 131.91 -4.41
N ALA A 854 -60.51 132.36 -4.19
CA ALA A 854 -60.88 133.77 -4.37
C ALA A 854 -60.28 134.70 -3.30
N VAL A 855 -60.03 134.18 -2.09
CA VAL A 855 -59.40 134.92 -0.98
C VAL A 855 -57.89 134.94 -1.13
N ASP A 856 -57.29 133.77 -1.36
CA ASP A 856 -55.89 133.65 -1.74
C ASP A 856 -55.71 132.43 -2.65
N PRO A 857 -55.36 132.65 -3.94
CA PRO A 857 -55.22 131.56 -4.89
C PRO A 857 -54.07 130.60 -4.55
N THR A 858 -53.13 131.00 -3.69
CA THR A 858 -52.00 130.16 -3.28
C THR A 858 -52.35 129.09 -2.24
N LEU A 859 -53.56 129.14 -1.70
CA LEU A 859 -54.07 128.20 -0.70
C LEU A 859 -54.83 127.02 -1.31
N VAL A 860 -54.84 126.94 -2.64
CA VAL A 860 -55.50 125.93 -3.44
C VAL A 860 -54.55 125.51 -4.55
N TYR A 861 -54.60 124.25 -4.94
CA TYR A 861 -53.86 123.73 -6.08
C TYR A 861 -54.77 122.89 -6.98
N GLU A 862 -54.48 122.90 -8.27
CA GLU A 862 -55.19 122.10 -9.26
C GLU A 862 -54.76 120.63 -9.19
N ASN A 863 -55.72 119.71 -9.22
CA ASN A 863 -55.51 118.27 -9.27
C ASN A 863 -56.46 117.65 -10.31
N GLY A 864 -55.96 117.53 -11.54
CA GLY A 864 -56.79 117.22 -12.70
C GLY A 864 -57.85 118.31 -12.93
N ASP A 865 -59.08 117.91 -13.25
CA ASP A 865 -60.21 118.83 -13.46
C ASP A 865 -60.83 119.37 -12.14
N THR A 866 -60.18 119.09 -11.00
CA THR A 866 -60.68 119.47 -9.68
C THR A 866 -59.70 120.39 -8.97
N LEU A 867 -60.22 121.27 -8.10
CA LEU A 867 -59.42 122.09 -7.22
C LEU A 867 -59.33 121.45 -5.84
N ASN A 868 -58.12 121.34 -5.32
CA ASN A 868 -57.82 120.80 -4.01
C ASN A 868 -57.30 121.90 -3.09
N LEU A 869 -57.74 121.87 -1.84
CA LEU A 869 -57.22 122.78 -0.81
C LEU A 869 -55.77 122.43 -0.45
N ASP A 870 -54.88 123.44 -0.41
CA ASP A 870 -53.56 123.29 0.21
C ASP A 870 -53.74 123.34 1.73
N ASN A 871 -54.10 122.20 2.29
CA ASN A 871 -54.35 122.05 3.71
C ASN A 871 -53.13 122.39 4.56
N LEU A 872 -51.91 122.24 4.05
CA LEU A 872 -50.70 122.58 4.80
C LEU A 872 -50.56 124.09 4.98
N ARG A 873 -50.73 124.84 3.90
CA ARG A 873 -50.70 126.31 3.97
C ARG A 873 -51.88 126.87 4.76
N LEU A 874 -53.09 126.33 4.55
CA LEU A 874 -54.27 126.71 5.32
C LEU A 874 -54.08 126.47 6.82
N THR A 875 -53.51 125.32 7.20
CA THR A 875 -53.23 125.02 8.60
C THR A 875 -52.14 125.92 9.17
N THR A 876 -51.09 126.20 8.40
CA THR A 876 -50.02 127.11 8.83
C THR A 876 -50.56 128.53 9.06
N MET A 877 -51.48 128.97 8.21
CA MET A 877 -52.18 130.25 8.37
C MET A 877 -53.11 130.22 9.59
N ALA A 878 -53.86 129.14 9.81
CA ALA A 878 -54.66 128.96 11.02
C ALA A 878 -53.81 129.02 12.31
N LEU A 879 -52.65 128.36 12.33
CA LEU A 879 -51.71 128.42 13.46
C LEU A 879 -51.20 129.83 13.69
N LYS A 880 -50.88 130.58 12.63
CA LYS A 880 -50.47 131.98 12.77
C LYS A 880 -51.60 132.85 13.32
N ALA A 881 -52.84 132.62 12.89
CA ALA A 881 -53.99 133.35 13.42
C ALA A 881 -54.27 133.01 14.88
N ILE A 882 -54.11 131.74 15.29
CA ILE A 882 -54.19 131.34 16.70
C ILE A 882 -53.08 131.99 17.52
N GLN A 883 -51.85 132.04 17.00
CA GLN A 883 -50.74 132.77 17.65
C GLN A 883 -51.10 134.25 17.83
N GLU A 884 -51.65 134.90 16.81
CA GLU A 884 -52.08 136.29 16.89
C GLU A 884 -53.23 136.49 17.89
N LEU A 885 -54.19 135.57 17.94
CA LEU A 885 -55.26 135.58 18.93
C LEU A 885 -54.71 135.41 20.36
N ASN A 886 -53.79 134.47 20.56
CA ASN A 886 -53.17 134.25 21.88
C ASN A 886 -52.36 135.47 22.33
N GLN A 887 -51.58 136.08 21.43
CA GLN A 887 -50.87 137.32 21.73
C GLN A 887 -51.81 138.49 22.06
N ARG A 888 -53.01 138.53 21.44
CA ARG A 888 -54.04 139.52 21.80
C ARG A 888 -54.69 139.19 23.15
N LEU A 889 -54.89 137.90 23.45
CA LEU A 889 -55.44 137.44 24.73
C LEU A 889 -54.47 137.73 25.87
N GLU A 890 -53.19 137.39 25.73
CA GLU A 890 -52.14 137.71 26.72
C GLU A 890 -52.06 139.23 26.97
N LYS A 891 -52.14 140.05 25.92
CA LYS A 891 -52.22 141.51 26.09
C LYS A 891 -53.50 141.98 26.78
N LEU A 892 -54.61 141.29 26.59
CA LEU A 892 -55.87 141.60 27.28
C LEU A 892 -55.84 141.13 28.74
N GLU A 893 -55.16 140.02 29.04
CA GLU A 893 -54.94 139.49 30.40
C GLU A 893 -53.89 140.29 31.19
N GLU A 894 -52.89 140.90 30.54
CA GLU A 894 -51.97 141.87 31.20
C GLU A 894 -52.65 143.21 31.53
N ILE A 895 -53.79 143.51 30.89
CA ILE A 895 -54.56 144.75 31.08
C ILE A 895 -55.75 144.54 32.06
N ALA A 896 -56.16 143.29 32.31
CA ALA A 896 -57.21 142.89 33.27
C ALA A 896 -56.62 142.62 34.65
#